data_AF-A0A9D6RQ69-F1
#
_entry.id   AF-A0A9D6RQ69-F1
#
_cell.length_a   1.000
_cell.length_b   1.000
_cell.length_c   1.000
_cell.angle_alpha   90.00
_cell.angle_beta   90.00
_cell.angle_gamma   90.00
#
_symmetry.space_group_name_H-M   'P 1'
#
loop_
_entity.id
_entity.type
_entity.pdbx_description
1 polymer ?
#
loop_
_entity_poly.entity_id
_entity_poly.type
_entity_poly.pdbx_seq_one_letter_code
_entity_poly.pdbx_strand_id
1 'polypeptide(L)'
;MKDSKKIETNSTVAIIGGGPAGSFFALYLLHYARQRGIYPEITIYQQSNFDELGPKGCKGCAGILSMSLLRNLGELELTIPAEVIQSKIEHYAVHSPYTSISLSNPEKGMKIASIYRGGGPRISSYENSISFDGWLLGQAQKQGVRVENQRVSHIYLAPETKVEVAGKKLDFDLVVLASGVNIKVVPIQGLEYLPPKTRIMALDELYAGTDAVETRLGNMAHVFLIPHSGLVFGTLVPKGPFINVSLLSTGKRPVSVADFLNHDLVRGVLPERYQRACGCQPRTLVGSAGNYYADRFVAVGDAVVSRLYKDGIGSSLLTAREAARTVVYHGLSRQDFKRYYQPFCRNIDRDNRWGRLLFSINDRTKDSRLFLLAQHRLIADEQNDVTGAQPFTKAAWGMFTGSYIYRSIAKMTFRPASLMKFSSTLLREGLSGLFHKERVYPKRLYVGSRKVLILGSGFGGTYSLRHLVRSLNKNENVETTMVSNENFFLFSPLLHEVAMGGIETRHIAYPIRRLQWRDRFTFLQDEVKKINLRGREVITSAGTMDFDYLVLALGSVTDMSELVSTGGNVFTLKTLLDAILIRNHVISVFERASMHREPAQQRQLLTFVVSGAGYVGVQLVTQLRDLVYRNLIRFYKTIDPASIRIVLVEVESKIVAELHTKLGAYVMKRLQRIGIEVRLRSRVTRVWEDRLEINNKEIVPTSTLIWVPGVVANPRIAELDVEKDNLGRVLVNEYMEVPGFPGVYAVGDCAHFENPRSGQPIPPRAHTAVRQARIVAHNILAELRGRDKQPYRYADFGEVVSLGDTKAVFRFRGLRLYGFLARLIWFGAYSLLVTGSYNRIRILMDWLLSFVFGRDTTFLKLKN
;
A
#
# COMPACT_ATOMS: atom_id res chain seq x y z
N MET A 1 -55.54 22.95 -41.78
CA MET A 1 -54.12 22.61 -41.53
C MET A 1 -53.31 23.52 -42.43
N LYS A 2 -52.57 24.51 -41.90
CA LYS A 2 -51.62 25.28 -42.72
C LYS A 2 -50.52 24.32 -43.17
N ASP A 3 -50.21 24.27 -44.46
CA ASP A 3 -49.10 23.48 -44.99
C ASP A 3 -47.83 23.80 -44.20
N SER A 4 -47.21 22.77 -43.63
CA SER A 4 -45.94 22.94 -42.94
C SER A 4 -44.89 23.30 -43.97
N LYS A 5 -44.34 24.52 -43.89
CA LYS A 5 -43.23 24.98 -44.73
C LYS A 5 -42.08 23.97 -44.60
N LYS A 6 -41.63 23.41 -45.72
CA LYS A 6 -40.53 22.44 -45.79
C LYS A 6 -39.27 23.12 -46.29
N ILE A 7 -38.14 22.46 -46.10
CA ILE A 7 -36.89 22.88 -46.74
C ILE A 7 -36.94 22.51 -48.22
N GLU A 8 -36.56 23.45 -49.07
CA GLU A 8 -36.55 23.34 -50.53
C GLU A 8 -35.16 23.72 -51.06
N THR A 9 -34.94 23.54 -52.36
CA THR A 9 -33.70 24.00 -53.00
C THR A 9 -33.57 25.51 -52.83
N ASN A 10 -32.38 26.00 -52.49
CA ASN A 10 -32.08 27.39 -52.14
C ASN A 10 -32.68 27.89 -50.81
N SER A 11 -33.30 27.04 -49.99
CA SER A 11 -33.65 27.43 -48.61
C SER A 11 -32.40 27.78 -47.82
N THR A 12 -32.41 28.94 -47.16
CA THR A 12 -31.25 29.43 -46.40
C THR A 12 -31.30 28.96 -44.95
N VAL A 13 -30.20 28.39 -44.45
CA VAL A 13 -30.10 27.86 -43.07
C VAL A 13 -28.95 28.50 -42.34
N ALA A 14 -29.24 29.19 -41.24
CA ALA A 14 -28.23 29.74 -40.33
C ALA A 14 -27.99 28.80 -39.15
N ILE A 15 -26.76 28.36 -38.96
CA ILE A 15 -26.33 27.55 -37.82
C ILE A 15 -25.44 28.40 -36.92
N ILE A 16 -25.82 28.53 -35.66
CA ILE A 16 -25.14 29.40 -34.69
C ILE A 16 -24.25 28.53 -33.81
N GLY A 17 -22.96 28.50 -34.15
CA GLY A 17 -21.93 27.68 -33.52
C GLY A 17 -21.47 26.53 -34.42
N GLY A 18 -20.20 26.53 -34.80
CA GLY A 18 -19.54 25.50 -35.63
C GLY A 18 -18.90 24.36 -34.86
N GLY A 19 -19.20 24.19 -33.57
CA GLY A 19 -18.76 23.02 -32.81
C GLY A 19 -19.43 21.72 -33.29
N PRO A 20 -19.24 20.58 -32.60
CA PRO A 20 -19.70 19.29 -33.09
C PRO A 20 -21.18 19.24 -33.45
N ALA A 21 -22.06 19.81 -32.62
CA ALA A 21 -23.49 19.83 -32.90
C ALA A 21 -23.86 20.56 -34.20
N GLY A 22 -23.23 21.71 -34.46
CA GLY A 22 -23.52 22.51 -35.66
C GLY A 22 -22.96 21.87 -36.92
N SER A 23 -21.72 21.40 -36.86
CA SER A 23 -21.08 20.72 -38.00
C SER A 23 -21.79 19.41 -38.33
N PHE A 24 -22.16 18.59 -37.33
CA PHE A 24 -22.98 17.39 -37.57
C PHE A 24 -24.34 17.73 -38.14
N PHE A 25 -25.01 18.80 -37.65
CA PHE A 25 -26.31 19.18 -38.19
C PHE A 25 -26.19 19.55 -39.66
N ALA A 26 -25.19 20.36 -40.03
CA ALA A 26 -24.95 20.73 -41.43
C ALA A 26 -24.69 19.50 -42.31
N LEU A 27 -23.82 18.59 -41.87
CA LEU A 27 -23.47 17.38 -42.60
C LEU A 27 -24.67 16.43 -42.77
N TYR A 28 -25.45 16.19 -41.71
CA TYR A 28 -26.65 15.36 -41.81
C TYR A 28 -27.76 16.03 -42.62
N LEU A 29 -27.90 17.35 -42.52
CA LEU A 29 -28.85 18.10 -43.33
C LEU A 29 -28.52 17.94 -44.82
N LEU A 30 -27.26 18.12 -45.22
CA LEU A 30 -26.81 17.89 -46.59
C LEU A 30 -26.98 16.42 -47.01
N HIS A 31 -26.61 15.48 -46.16
CA HIS A 31 -26.75 14.04 -46.45
C HIS A 31 -28.21 13.66 -46.73
N TYR A 32 -29.15 14.04 -45.86
CA TYR A 32 -30.57 13.74 -46.06
C TYR A 32 -31.20 14.58 -47.19
N ALA A 33 -30.77 15.83 -47.38
CA ALA A 33 -31.27 16.68 -48.47
C ALA A 33 -30.87 16.12 -49.84
N ARG A 34 -29.61 15.66 -50.01
CA ARG A 34 -29.15 14.99 -51.24
C ARG A 34 -29.97 13.74 -51.58
N GLN A 35 -30.35 12.94 -50.59
CA GLN A 35 -31.23 11.77 -50.79
C GLN A 35 -32.62 12.15 -51.32
N ARG A 36 -33.05 13.41 -51.17
CA ARG A 36 -34.33 13.92 -51.70
C ARG A 36 -34.16 14.86 -52.90
N GLY A 37 -32.93 15.05 -53.40
CA GLY A 37 -32.64 15.98 -54.48
C GLY A 37 -32.80 17.46 -54.10
N ILE A 38 -32.65 17.80 -52.82
CA ILE A 38 -32.77 19.17 -52.29
C ILE A 38 -31.37 19.73 -52.00
N TYR A 39 -31.13 21.00 -52.36
CA TYR A 39 -29.84 21.67 -52.16
C TYR A 39 -30.03 22.98 -51.36
N PRO A 40 -30.01 22.93 -50.02
CA PRO A 40 -30.13 24.12 -49.19
C PRO A 40 -28.81 24.89 -49.08
N GLU A 41 -28.88 26.21 -48.90
CA GLU A 41 -27.73 27.05 -48.61
C GLU A 41 -27.50 27.12 -47.10
N ILE A 42 -26.35 26.63 -46.64
CA ILE A 42 -26.06 26.54 -45.20
C ILE A 42 -24.93 27.51 -44.84
N THR A 43 -25.18 28.37 -43.86
CA THR A 43 -24.17 29.26 -43.27
C THR A 43 -23.99 28.96 -41.79
N ILE A 44 -22.77 28.56 -41.40
CA ILE A 44 -22.37 28.40 -40.00
C ILE A 44 -21.68 29.68 -39.51
N TYR A 45 -22.26 30.31 -38.49
CA TYR A 45 -21.64 31.43 -37.77
C TYR A 45 -20.81 30.91 -36.61
N GLN A 46 -19.48 31.06 -36.68
CA GLN A 46 -18.55 30.53 -35.70
C GLN A 46 -17.53 31.59 -35.26
N GLN A 47 -17.70 32.13 -34.05
CA GLN A 47 -16.89 33.24 -33.53
C GLN A 47 -15.42 32.88 -33.17
N SER A 48 -15.13 31.60 -32.90
CA SER A 48 -13.79 31.14 -32.47
C SER A 48 -13.13 30.33 -33.57
N ASN A 49 -11.87 30.59 -33.85
CA ASN A 49 -11.06 29.72 -34.69
C ASN A 49 -10.57 28.52 -33.87
N PHE A 50 -10.94 27.30 -34.26
CA PHE A 50 -10.57 26.09 -33.50
C PHE A 50 -9.12 25.68 -33.69
N ASP A 51 -8.44 26.23 -34.69
CA ASP A 51 -7.05 25.92 -34.98
C ASP A 51 -6.08 26.88 -34.26
N GLU A 52 -6.60 27.91 -33.59
CA GLU A 52 -5.78 28.77 -32.73
C GLU A 52 -5.41 28.07 -31.42
N LEU A 53 -4.11 28.04 -31.12
CA LEU A 53 -3.59 27.49 -29.88
C LEU A 53 -4.04 28.29 -28.64
N GLY A 54 -4.19 27.58 -27.53
CA GLY A 54 -4.49 28.20 -26.24
C GLY A 54 -5.94 28.74 -26.12
N PRO A 55 -6.21 29.69 -25.21
CA PRO A 55 -7.59 30.07 -24.83
C PRO A 55 -8.45 30.61 -25.97
N LYS A 56 -7.84 31.12 -27.05
CA LYS A 56 -8.57 31.70 -28.19
C LYS A 56 -9.30 30.62 -29.01
N GLY A 57 -8.69 29.46 -29.22
CA GLY A 57 -9.31 28.31 -29.89
C GLY A 57 -9.75 27.17 -28.97
N CYS A 58 -9.42 27.21 -27.68
CA CYS A 58 -9.77 26.16 -26.72
C CYS A 58 -11.28 26.15 -26.39
N LYS A 59 -11.85 24.94 -26.26
CA LYS A 59 -13.24 24.70 -25.83
C LYS A 59 -13.41 24.22 -24.39
N GLY A 60 -12.32 24.18 -23.61
CA GLY A 60 -12.33 23.75 -22.21
C GLY A 60 -13.00 22.38 -22.02
N CYS A 61 -12.51 21.34 -22.70
CA CYS A 61 -13.16 20.03 -22.68
C CYS A 61 -12.14 18.89 -22.58
N ALA A 62 -12.50 17.84 -21.82
CA ALA A 62 -11.71 16.63 -21.60
C ALA A 62 -11.46 15.80 -22.87
N GLY A 63 -12.31 15.93 -23.89
CA GLY A 63 -12.07 15.39 -25.24
C GLY A 63 -11.84 13.88 -25.31
N ILE A 64 -12.91 13.09 -25.13
CA ILE A 64 -12.87 11.62 -25.32
C ILE A 64 -13.94 11.25 -26.36
N LEU A 65 -13.55 10.49 -27.38
CA LEU A 65 -14.45 9.97 -28.41
C LEU A 65 -14.99 8.60 -27.97
N SER A 66 -16.32 8.50 -27.87
CA SER A 66 -16.99 7.26 -27.49
C SER A 66 -17.05 6.27 -28.67
N MET A 67 -17.19 4.99 -28.34
CA MET A 67 -17.40 3.94 -29.35
C MET A 67 -18.64 4.19 -30.21
N SER A 68 -19.70 4.71 -29.60
CA SER A 68 -20.95 4.95 -30.30
C SER A 68 -20.80 6.05 -31.36
N LEU A 69 -20.02 7.10 -31.08
CA LEU A 69 -19.75 8.15 -32.02
C LEU A 69 -19.02 7.62 -33.26
N LEU A 70 -17.94 6.85 -33.06
CA LEU A 70 -17.15 6.28 -34.15
C LEU A 70 -18.00 5.44 -35.11
N ARG A 71 -18.95 4.65 -34.58
CA ARG A 71 -19.88 3.87 -35.42
C ARG A 71 -20.83 4.75 -36.24
N ASN A 72 -21.30 5.87 -35.69
CA ASN A 72 -22.23 6.75 -36.40
C ASN A 72 -21.53 7.65 -37.43
N LEU A 73 -20.23 7.93 -37.28
CA LEU A 73 -19.46 8.66 -38.30
C LEU A 73 -19.44 7.95 -39.65
N GLY A 74 -19.56 6.61 -39.65
CA GLY A 74 -19.67 5.82 -40.88
C GLY A 74 -20.91 6.16 -41.73
N GLU A 75 -22.01 6.64 -41.12
CA GLU A 75 -23.20 7.10 -41.86
C GLU A 75 -22.90 8.34 -42.72
N LEU A 76 -21.93 9.16 -42.31
CA LEU A 76 -21.46 10.33 -43.03
C LEU A 76 -20.21 10.04 -43.86
N GLU A 77 -19.77 8.79 -43.94
CA GLU A 77 -18.52 8.36 -44.60
C GLU A 77 -17.27 9.09 -44.07
N LEU A 78 -17.30 9.51 -42.81
CA LEU A 78 -16.20 10.24 -42.18
C LEU A 78 -15.29 9.30 -41.41
N THR A 79 -13.99 9.34 -41.73
CA THR A 79 -12.94 8.65 -40.98
C THR A 79 -12.06 9.69 -40.27
N ILE A 80 -11.86 9.53 -38.97
CA ILE A 80 -11.05 10.46 -38.19
C ILE A 80 -9.57 10.23 -38.53
N PRO A 81 -8.83 11.29 -38.94
CA PRO A 81 -7.42 11.21 -39.25
C PRO A 81 -6.59 10.94 -37.98
N ALA A 82 -5.44 10.27 -38.13
CA ALA A 82 -4.60 9.86 -37.00
C ALA A 82 -4.07 11.05 -36.20
N GLU A 83 -3.86 12.18 -36.86
CA GLU A 83 -3.35 13.46 -36.37
C GLU A 83 -4.30 14.12 -35.34
N VAL A 84 -5.60 13.78 -35.38
CA VAL A 84 -6.58 14.27 -34.41
C VAL A 84 -6.51 13.45 -33.11
N ILE A 85 -6.11 12.18 -33.20
CA ILE A 85 -6.07 11.23 -32.07
C ILE A 85 -4.80 11.43 -31.27
N GLN A 86 -4.93 11.78 -29.99
CA GLN A 86 -3.78 12.01 -29.10
C GLN A 86 -3.33 10.71 -28.43
N SER A 87 -4.26 9.87 -27.98
CA SER A 87 -3.96 8.55 -27.44
C SER A 87 -5.13 7.60 -27.63
N LYS A 88 -4.83 6.32 -27.84
CA LYS A 88 -5.84 5.25 -27.86
C LYS A 88 -5.96 4.68 -26.45
N ILE A 89 -7.16 4.70 -25.88
CA ILE A 89 -7.45 4.20 -24.54
C ILE A 89 -8.01 2.79 -24.67
N GLU A 90 -7.28 1.82 -24.10
CA GLU A 90 -7.63 0.40 -24.20
C GLU A 90 -8.27 -0.12 -22.90
N HIS A 91 -7.89 0.44 -21.75
CA HIS A 91 -8.42 0.04 -20.44
C HIS A 91 -8.83 1.24 -19.58
N TYR A 92 -9.66 0.99 -18.59
CA TYR A 92 -9.97 1.94 -17.51
C TYR A 92 -9.49 1.39 -16.18
N ALA A 93 -8.68 2.15 -15.45
CA ALA A 93 -8.30 1.81 -14.08
C ALA A 93 -9.22 2.56 -13.10
N VAL A 94 -9.90 1.84 -12.22
CA VAL A 94 -10.76 2.44 -11.18
C VAL A 94 -10.07 2.33 -9.83
N HIS A 95 -9.75 3.47 -9.23
CA HIS A 95 -9.04 3.59 -7.97
C HIS A 95 -10.00 4.00 -6.85
N SER A 96 -9.96 3.26 -5.74
CA SER A 96 -10.60 3.60 -4.47
C SER A 96 -9.58 3.52 -3.33
N PRO A 97 -9.85 4.09 -2.13
CA PRO A 97 -8.94 3.99 -1.00
C PRO A 97 -8.69 2.57 -0.49
N TYR A 98 -9.49 1.59 -0.93
CA TYR A 98 -9.44 0.22 -0.44
C TYR A 98 -8.84 -0.76 -1.46
N THR A 99 -9.02 -0.48 -2.76
CA THR A 99 -8.67 -1.38 -3.86
C THR A 99 -8.67 -0.64 -5.20
N SER A 100 -7.87 -1.11 -6.14
CA SER A 100 -7.87 -0.69 -7.54
C SER A 100 -8.18 -1.88 -8.44
N ILE A 101 -8.97 -1.65 -9.49
CA ILE A 101 -9.28 -2.65 -10.51
C ILE A 101 -8.97 -2.08 -11.89
N SER A 102 -8.51 -2.93 -12.80
CA SER A 102 -8.46 -2.63 -14.22
C SER A 102 -9.72 -3.18 -14.88
N LEU A 103 -10.35 -2.38 -15.73
CA LEU A 103 -11.50 -2.72 -16.56
C LEU A 103 -11.03 -2.83 -18.00
N SER A 104 -11.07 -4.04 -18.54
CA SER A 104 -10.81 -4.31 -19.95
C SER A 104 -12.08 -4.12 -20.78
N ASN A 105 -11.90 -3.73 -22.04
CA ASN A 105 -13.03 -3.59 -22.96
C ASN A 105 -13.72 -4.95 -23.18
N PRO A 106 -15.00 -5.10 -22.81
CA PRO A 106 -15.74 -6.35 -23.00
C PRO A 106 -16.10 -6.61 -24.47
N GLU A 107 -15.97 -5.63 -25.38
CA GLU A 107 -16.24 -5.76 -26.81
C GLU A 107 -14.93 -5.67 -27.62
N LYS A 108 -14.41 -6.82 -28.08
CA LYS A 108 -13.14 -6.93 -28.84
C LYS A 108 -13.18 -6.12 -30.16
N GLY A 109 -12.07 -5.45 -30.50
CA GLY A 109 -11.85 -4.78 -31.80
C GLY A 109 -12.19 -3.29 -31.85
N MET A 110 -12.52 -2.66 -30.73
CA MET A 110 -13.07 -1.31 -30.67
C MET A 110 -12.30 -0.43 -29.68
N LYS A 111 -11.81 0.74 -30.12
CA LYS A 111 -10.89 1.61 -29.36
C LYS A 111 -11.49 2.97 -29.04
N ILE A 112 -11.32 3.42 -27.80
CA ILE A 112 -11.64 4.80 -27.38
C ILE A 112 -10.43 5.68 -27.70
N ALA A 113 -10.66 6.94 -28.05
CA ALA A 113 -9.59 7.88 -28.37
C ALA A 113 -9.71 9.16 -27.54
N SER A 114 -8.60 9.63 -27.00
CA SER A 114 -8.49 10.98 -26.46
C SER A 114 -8.10 11.96 -27.57
N ILE A 115 -8.69 13.15 -27.54
CA ILE A 115 -8.54 14.20 -28.57
C ILE A 115 -8.42 15.58 -27.92
N TYR A 116 -7.95 16.54 -28.72
CA TYR A 116 -8.21 17.96 -28.46
C TYR A 116 -9.41 18.43 -29.28
N ARG A 117 -10.40 19.02 -28.62
CA ARG A 117 -11.57 19.58 -29.31
C ARG A 117 -11.25 20.88 -30.06
N GLY A 118 -10.41 21.74 -29.49
CA GLY A 118 -9.87 22.94 -30.13
C GLY A 118 -8.34 22.86 -30.22
N GLY A 119 -7.65 23.99 -30.36
CA GLY A 119 -6.19 24.09 -30.53
C GLY A 119 -5.34 23.71 -29.30
N GLY A 120 -5.79 22.79 -28.45
CA GLY A 120 -4.94 22.22 -27.40
C GLY A 120 -4.55 23.16 -26.23
N PRO A 121 -3.62 22.71 -25.36
CA PRO A 121 -3.16 23.45 -24.19
C PRO A 121 -2.23 24.63 -24.53
N ARG A 122 -2.03 25.57 -23.60
CA ARG A 122 -1.26 26.82 -23.86
C ARG A 122 0.21 26.59 -24.25
N ILE A 123 0.82 25.51 -23.75
CA ILE A 123 2.26 25.20 -23.91
C ILE A 123 2.47 24.17 -25.04
N SER A 124 1.47 23.88 -25.88
CA SER A 124 1.67 22.96 -26.99
C SER A 124 2.47 23.65 -28.11
N SER A 125 3.79 23.57 -28.09
CA SER A 125 4.66 23.88 -29.23
C SER A 125 4.82 22.67 -30.17
N TYR A 126 3.84 21.77 -30.20
CA TYR A 126 3.91 20.54 -30.99
C TYR A 126 3.48 20.79 -32.43
N GLU A 127 4.34 20.39 -33.37
CA GLU A 127 4.04 20.38 -34.80
C GLU A 127 2.81 19.48 -35.06
N ASN A 128 1.77 20.06 -35.66
CA ASN A 128 0.64 19.37 -36.30
C ASN A 128 -0.52 18.78 -35.45
N SER A 129 -0.87 19.32 -34.27
CA SER A 129 -2.13 18.89 -33.62
C SER A 129 -3.37 19.51 -34.29
N ILE A 130 -4.10 18.73 -35.08
CA ILE A 130 -5.38 19.15 -35.67
C ILE A 130 -6.49 19.04 -34.62
N SER A 131 -7.27 20.10 -34.44
CA SER A 131 -8.42 20.08 -33.54
C SER A 131 -9.57 19.24 -34.10
N PHE A 132 -10.26 18.47 -33.26
CA PHE A 132 -11.42 17.69 -33.71
C PHE A 132 -12.58 18.57 -34.21
N ASP A 133 -12.89 19.64 -33.47
CA ASP A 133 -13.99 20.54 -33.87
C ASP A 133 -13.61 21.28 -35.17
N GLY A 134 -12.34 21.67 -35.35
CA GLY A 134 -11.82 22.30 -36.58
C GLY A 134 -11.83 21.35 -37.77
N TRP A 135 -11.34 20.12 -37.60
CA TRP A 135 -11.42 19.09 -38.63
C TRP A 135 -12.87 18.84 -39.05
N LEU A 136 -13.78 18.69 -38.10
CA LEU A 136 -15.20 18.40 -38.39
C LEU A 136 -15.89 19.59 -39.08
N LEU A 137 -15.59 20.82 -38.68
CA LEU A 137 -16.06 22.03 -39.35
C LEU A 137 -15.51 22.12 -40.78
N GLY A 138 -14.24 21.78 -40.97
CA GLY A 138 -13.59 21.68 -42.28
C GLY A 138 -14.25 20.64 -43.20
N GLN A 139 -14.74 19.52 -42.65
CA GLN A 139 -15.53 18.55 -43.44
C GLN A 139 -16.85 19.16 -43.92
N ALA A 140 -17.53 19.96 -43.10
CA ALA A 140 -18.73 20.68 -43.53
C ALA A 140 -18.41 21.69 -44.64
N GLN A 141 -17.31 22.45 -44.51
CA GLN A 141 -16.85 23.39 -45.55
C GLN A 141 -16.55 22.71 -46.88
N LYS A 142 -15.86 21.56 -46.86
CA LYS A 142 -15.58 20.74 -48.06
C LYS A 142 -16.84 20.28 -48.77
N GLN A 143 -17.98 20.18 -48.06
CA GLN A 143 -19.27 19.82 -48.63
C GLN A 143 -20.12 21.03 -49.08
N GLY A 144 -19.54 22.24 -49.11
CA GLY A 144 -20.18 23.45 -49.63
C GLY A 144 -20.85 24.33 -48.56
N VAL A 145 -20.64 24.05 -47.26
CA VAL A 145 -21.17 24.89 -46.18
C VAL A 145 -20.33 26.16 -46.03
N ARG A 146 -20.97 27.33 -46.07
CA ARG A 146 -20.32 28.62 -45.81
C ARG A 146 -20.05 28.76 -44.32
N VAL A 147 -18.82 29.09 -43.92
CA VAL A 147 -18.48 29.35 -42.52
C VAL A 147 -18.06 30.81 -42.39
N GLU A 148 -18.75 31.55 -41.53
CA GLU A 148 -18.45 32.94 -41.25
C GLU A 148 -17.90 33.11 -39.83
N ASN A 149 -16.74 33.74 -39.71
CA ASN A 149 -16.15 34.08 -38.43
C ASN A 149 -16.76 35.37 -37.86
N GLN A 150 -18.07 35.33 -37.60
CA GLN A 150 -18.82 36.45 -37.05
C GLN A 150 -19.67 36.01 -35.87
N ARG A 151 -19.89 36.93 -34.92
CA ARG A 151 -20.73 36.70 -33.76
C ARG A 151 -22.16 37.12 -34.07
N VAL A 152 -23.10 36.22 -33.84
CA VAL A 152 -24.53 36.53 -33.83
C VAL A 152 -24.88 37.27 -32.53
N SER A 153 -25.48 38.45 -32.64
CA SER A 153 -25.92 39.26 -31.49
C SER A 153 -27.34 38.87 -31.04
N HIS A 154 -28.27 38.63 -31.98
CA HIS A 154 -29.68 38.34 -31.69
C HIS A 154 -30.29 37.38 -32.72
N ILE A 155 -31.30 36.61 -32.29
CA ILE A 155 -32.18 35.81 -33.15
C ILE A 155 -33.61 36.36 -33.00
N TYR A 156 -34.31 36.56 -34.11
CA TYR A 156 -35.70 37.01 -34.15
C TYR A 156 -36.56 35.94 -34.80
N LEU A 157 -37.67 35.55 -34.18
CA LEU A 157 -38.54 34.46 -34.68
C LEU A 157 -39.92 34.92 -35.16
N ALA A 158 -40.31 36.17 -34.92
CA ALA A 158 -41.57 36.74 -35.39
C ALA A 158 -41.41 38.24 -35.74
N PRO A 159 -42.00 38.73 -36.85
CA PRO A 159 -42.82 38.02 -37.85
C PRO A 159 -42.01 37.19 -38.87
N GLU A 160 -40.70 37.44 -39.00
CA GLU A 160 -39.79 36.72 -39.91
C GLU A 160 -38.58 36.19 -39.12
N THR A 161 -38.01 35.07 -39.58
CA THR A 161 -36.86 34.42 -38.93
C THR A 161 -35.56 35.12 -39.36
N LYS A 162 -35.02 35.96 -38.48
CA LYS A 162 -33.82 36.78 -38.76
C LYS A 162 -32.70 36.51 -37.77
N VAL A 163 -31.46 36.65 -38.24
CA VAL A 163 -30.24 36.60 -37.44
C VAL A 163 -29.52 37.93 -37.57
N GLU A 164 -29.10 38.52 -36.45
CA GLU A 164 -28.36 39.77 -36.46
C GLU A 164 -26.87 39.54 -36.29
N VAL A 165 -26.09 40.03 -37.24
CA VAL A 165 -24.64 39.85 -37.33
C VAL A 165 -24.00 41.19 -37.73
N ALA A 166 -23.03 41.64 -36.95
CA ALA A 166 -22.35 42.93 -37.16
C ALA A 166 -23.32 44.12 -37.36
N GLY A 167 -24.47 44.12 -36.66
CA GLY A 167 -25.51 45.15 -36.75
C GLY A 167 -26.47 45.02 -37.94
N LYS A 168 -26.29 44.04 -38.83
CA LYS A 168 -27.19 43.76 -39.96
C LYS A 168 -28.12 42.61 -39.62
N LYS A 169 -29.41 42.73 -39.96
CA LYS A 169 -30.41 41.65 -39.83
C LYS A 169 -30.51 40.90 -41.16
N LEU A 170 -30.29 39.59 -41.12
CA LEU A 170 -30.29 38.70 -42.28
C LEU A 170 -31.43 37.67 -42.15
N ASP A 171 -32.14 37.42 -43.24
CA ASP A 171 -33.27 36.49 -43.31
C ASP A 171 -32.83 35.05 -43.55
N PHE A 172 -33.44 34.12 -42.82
CA PHE A 172 -33.18 32.69 -42.97
C PHE A 172 -34.46 31.86 -42.98
N ASP A 173 -34.44 30.75 -43.73
CA ASP A 173 -35.50 29.75 -43.71
C ASP A 173 -35.55 28.88 -42.47
N LEU A 174 -34.40 28.66 -41.87
CA LEU A 174 -34.25 27.93 -40.61
C LEU A 174 -33.07 28.50 -39.84
N VAL A 175 -33.28 28.73 -38.54
CA VAL A 175 -32.18 29.06 -37.61
C VAL A 175 -31.96 27.91 -36.65
N VAL A 176 -30.71 27.48 -36.54
CA VAL A 176 -30.28 26.37 -35.70
C VAL A 176 -29.36 26.88 -34.61
N LEU A 177 -29.76 26.72 -33.35
CA LEU A 177 -28.92 27.05 -32.22
C LEU A 177 -28.05 25.85 -31.83
N ALA A 178 -26.77 25.88 -32.20
CA ALA A 178 -25.79 24.84 -31.91
C ALA A 178 -24.69 25.33 -30.93
N SER A 179 -24.98 26.40 -30.17
CA SER A 179 -24.06 27.00 -29.22
C SER A 179 -23.87 26.11 -27.99
N GLY A 180 -22.62 25.83 -27.60
CA GLY A 180 -22.33 25.13 -26.35
C GLY A 180 -22.63 25.98 -25.11
N VAL A 181 -22.70 25.35 -23.93
CA VAL A 181 -23.05 26.01 -22.65
C VAL A 181 -21.95 26.93 -22.06
N ASN A 182 -20.78 26.96 -22.71
CA ASN A 182 -19.62 27.73 -22.28
C ASN A 182 -19.48 29.09 -22.97
N ILE A 183 -20.42 29.44 -23.85
CA ILE A 183 -20.50 30.75 -24.50
C ILE A 183 -21.76 31.49 -24.04
N LYS A 184 -21.75 32.83 -24.18
CA LYS A 184 -22.92 33.66 -23.82
C LYS A 184 -24.09 33.25 -24.70
N VAL A 185 -25.22 32.92 -24.07
CA VAL A 185 -26.46 32.56 -24.78
C VAL A 185 -26.88 33.73 -25.66
N VAL A 186 -27.17 33.44 -26.93
CA VAL A 186 -27.69 34.42 -27.87
C VAL A 186 -29.16 34.70 -27.50
N PRO A 187 -29.55 35.96 -27.25
CA PRO A 187 -30.95 36.31 -26.99
C PRO A 187 -31.85 35.94 -28.17
N ILE A 188 -33.00 35.35 -27.87
CA ILE A 188 -33.99 34.90 -28.87
C ILE A 188 -35.28 35.67 -28.64
N GLN A 189 -35.60 36.60 -29.53
CA GLN A 189 -36.84 37.36 -29.48
C GLN A 189 -37.98 36.54 -30.12
N GLY A 190 -39.08 36.40 -29.38
CA GLY A 190 -40.24 35.59 -29.80
C GLY A 190 -40.23 34.15 -29.27
N LEU A 191 -39.23 33.77 -28.46
CA LEU A 191 -39.20 32.47 -27.78
C LEU A 191 -38.51 32.60 -26.43
N GLU A 192 -39.22 32.21 -25.36
CA GLU A 192 -38.65 32.10 -24.02
C GLU A 192 -37.79 30.84 -23.90
N TYR A 193 -36.62 30.85 -24.55
CA TYR A 193 -35.67 29.75 -24.49
C TYR A 193 -35.07 29.63 -23.08
N LEU A 194 -35.25 28.45 -22.47
CA LEU A 194 -34.74 28.15 -21.15
C LEU A 194 -33.50 27.26 -21.31
N PRO A 195 -32.27 27.80 -21.17
CA PRO A 195 -31.06 27.02 -21.37
C PRO A 195 -30.97 25.87 -20.35
N PRO A 196 -30.28 24.77 -20.73
CA PRO A 196 -30.18 23.61 -19.86
C PRO A 196 -29.44 23.93 -18.56
N LYS A 197 -29.82 23.26 -17.48
CA LYS A 197 -29.10 23.39 -16.20
C LYS A 197 -27.67 22.88 -16.37
N THR A 198 -26.71 23.65 -15.87
CA THR A 198 -25.28 23.31 -15.93
C THR A 198 -24.65 23.15 -14.56
N ARG A 199 -23.51 22.46 -14.51
CA ARG A 199 -22.61 22.43 -13.36
C ARG A 199 -21.20 22.79 -13.79
N ILE A 200 -20.44 23.45 -12.91
CA ILE A 200 -19.05 23.80 -13.15
C ILE A 200 -18.16 22.58 -12.86
N MET A 201 -17.28 22.27 -13.80
CA MET A 201 -16.18 21.30 -13.66
C MET A 201 -14.87 22.05 -13.44
N ALA A 202 -13.83 21.34 -13.00
CA ALA A 202 -12.47 21.84 -13.07
C ALA A 202 -11.65 20.91 -13.97
N LEU A 203 -10.95 21.50 -14.94
CA LEU A 203 -10.07 20.79 -15.87
C LEU A 203 -8.68 21.41 -15.83
N ASP A 204 -7.65 20.56 -15.80
CA ASP A 204 -6.26 20.94 -16.04
C ASP A 204 -5.64 20.04 -17.12
N GLU A 205 -4.63 20.55 -17.80
CA GLU A 205 -3.73 19.74 -18.65
C GLU A 205 -2.33 19.81 -18.06
N LEU A 206 -1.72 18.66 -17.79
CA LEU A 206 -0.37 18.54 -17.24
C LEU A 206 0.57 18.06 -18.34
N TYR A 207 1.69 18.75 -18.55
CA TYR A 207 2.75 18.31 -19.44
C TYR A 207 3.77 17.48 -18.66
N ALA A 208 4.06 16.25 -19.10
CA ALA A 208 5.06 15.39 -18.47
C ALA A 208 6.05 14.77 -19.46
N GLY A 209 5.81 14.90 -20.77
CA GLY A 209 6.58 14.23 -21.82
C GLY A 209 6.05 12.82 -22.10
N THR A 210 6.17 12.37 -23.36
CA THR A 210 5.56 11.12 -23.83
C THR A 210 6.00 9.91 -23.01
N ASP A 211 7.31 9.72 -22.84
CA ASP A 211 7.87 8.58 -22.12
C ASP A 211 7.37 8.49 -20.67
N ALA A 212 7.27 9.64 -19.98
CA ALA A 212 6.80 9.70 -18.60
C ALA A 212 5.31 9.39 -18.48
N VAL A 213 4.49 9.87 -19.43
CA VAL A 213 3.05 9.57 -19.50
C VAL A 213 2.84 8.09 -19.81
N GLU A 214 3.52 7.54 -20.82
CA GLU A 214 3.40 6.14 -21.21
C GLU A 214 3.89 5.19 -20.11
N THR A 215 5.01 5.50 -19.44
CA THR A 215 5.54 4.67 -18.36
C THR A 215 4.61 4.62 -17.14
N ARG A 216 3.92 5.72 -16.82
CA ARG A 216 3.13 5.83 -15.58
C ARG A 216 1.64 5.56 -15.77
N LEU A 217 1.04 6.04 -16.86
CA LEU A 217 -0.39 5.89 -17.15
C LEU A 217 -0.64 4.84 -18.25
N GLY A 218 0.31 4.64 -19.16
CA GLY A 218 0.13 3.78 -20.33
C GLY A 218 -1.07 4.19 -21.19
N ASN A 219 -1.70 3.21 -21.85
CA ASN A 219 -2.90 3.41 -22.66
C ASN A 219 -4.20 3.29 -21.83
N MET A 220 -4.21 3.83 -20.61
CA MET A 220 -5.32 3.67 -19.68
C MET A 220 -5.89 5.00 -19.19
N ALA A 221 -7.22 5.08 -19.08
CA ALA A 221 -7.89 6.17 -18.39
C ALA A 221 -8.06 5.81 -16.91
N HIS A 222 -7.55 6.65 -16.01
CA HIS A 222 -7.62 6.43 -14.57
C HIS A 222 -8.79 7.20 -13.96
N VAL A 223 -9.66 6.51 -13.23
CA VAL A 223 -10.83 7.06 -12.56
C VAL A 223 -10.67 6.91 -11.05
N PHE A 224 -10.93 7.99 -10.32
CA PHE A 224 -10.76 8.06 -8.87
C PHE A 224 -12.12 8.22 -8.17
N LEU A 225 -12.47 7.23 -7.36
CA LEU A 225 -13.63 7.23 -6.47
C LEU A 225 -13.16 7.54 -5.05
N ILE A 226 -13.03 8.84 -4.73
CA ILE A 226 -12.51 9.31 -3.44
C ILE A 226 -13.69 9.56 -2.48
N PRO A 227 -13.85 8.77 -1.40
CA PRO A 227 -14.89 8.95 -0.38
C PRO A 227 -14.81 10.32 0.29
N HIS A 228 -15.96 10.85 0.72
CA HIS A 228 -16.07 12.10 1.49
C HIS A 228 -15.39 13.36 0.87
N SER A 229 -15.04 13.33 -0.42
CA SER A 229 -14.32 14.43 -1.11
C SER A 229 -15.23 15.47 -1.75
N GLY A 230 -16.54 15.22 -1.80
CA GLY A 230 -17.48 15.99 -2.62
C GLY A 230 -17.28 15.81 -4.13
N LEU A 231 -16.36 14.93 -4.57
CA LEU A 231 -16.19 14.54 -5.98
C LEU A 231 -17.26 13.53 -6.37
N VAL A 232 -17.96 13.80 -7.47
CA VAL A 232 -18.78 12.81 -8.18
C VAL A 232 -17.84 11.81 -8.86
N PHE A 233 -16.81 12.31 -9.55
CA PHE A 233 -15.66 11.55 -10.05
C PHE A 233 -14.49 12.49 -10.37
N GLY A 234 -13.27 11.96 -10.35
CA GLY A 234 -12.09 12.60 -10.90
C GLY A 234 -11.36 11.65 -11.85
N THR A 235 -10.79 12.14 -12.94
CA THR A 235 -10.06 11.30 -13.90
C THR A 235 -8.72 11.89 -14.31
N LEU A 236 -7.76 11.01 -14.59
CA LEU A 236 -6.53 11.29 -15.32
C LEU A 236 -6.56 10.53 -16.65
N VAL A 237 -6.39 11.23 -17.77
CA VAL A 237 -6.47 10.62 -19.10
C VAL A 237 -5.25 11.02 -19.94
N PRO A 238 -4.48 10.06 -20.48
CA PRO A 238 -3.32 10.36 -21.30
C PRO A 238 -3.72 10.97 -22.64
N LYS A 239 -2.94 11.97 -23.08
CA LYS A 239 -3.08 12.71 -24.34
C LYS A 239 -1.70 13.01 -24.92
N GLY A 240 -1.05 11.96 -25.42
CA GLY A 240 0.34 12.02 -25.87
C GLY A 240 1.24 12.44 -24.69
N PRO A 241 1.99 13.56 -24.79
CA PRO A 241 2.86 14.02 -23.72
C PRO A 241 2.13 14.73 -22.56
N PHE A 242 0.80 14.86 -22.66
CA PHE A 242 -0.04 15.50 -21.66
C PHE A 242 -0.92 14.52 -20.88
N ILE A 243 -1.33 14.94 -19.69
CA ILE A 243 -2.31 14.25 -18.84
C ILE A 243 -3.46 15.21 -18.59
N ASN A 244 -4.64 14.85 -19.09
CA ASN A 244 -5.86 15.57 -18.80
C ASN A 244 -6.38 15.21 -17.41
N VAL A 245 -6.64 16.24 -16.60
CA VAL A 245 -7.28 16.14 -15.29
C VAL A 245 -8.70 16.63 -15.43
N SER A 246 -9.69 15.80 -15.09
CA SER A 246 -11.11 16.19 -15.13
C SER A 246 -11.83 15.92 -13.82
N LEU A 247 -12.37 16.98 -13.19
CA LEU A 247 -13.04 16.91 -11.89
C LEU A 247 -14.48 17.40 -11.97
N LEU A 248 -15.38 16.59 -11.44
CA LEU A 248 -16.78 16.94 -11.25
C LEU A 248 -17.16 16.78 -9.77
N SER A 249 -17.82 17.79 -9.20
CA SER A 249 -18.19 17.82 -7.77
C SER A 249 -19.71 17.93 -7.57
N THR A 250 -20.19 17.60 -6.38
CA THR A 250 -21.61 17.70 -5.99
C THR A 250 -22.03 19.12 -5.57
N GLY A 251 -21.07 20.00 -5.25
CA GLY A 251 -21.30 21.38 -4.79
C GLY A 251 -21.31 22.47 -5.89
N LYS A 252 -21.56 23.73 -5.47
CA LYS A 252 -21.58 24.92 -6.37
C LYS A 252 -20.20 25.30 -6.92
N ARG A 253 -19.13 24.97 -6.20
CA ARG A 253 -17.74 25.16 -6.63
C ARG A 253 -17.11 23.79 -6.88
N PRO A 254 -16.31 23.63 -7.95
CA PRO A 254 -15.57 22.40 -8.17
C PRO A 254 -14.50 22.23 -7.09
N VAL A 255 -14.19 20.98 -6.79
CA VAL A 255 -13.02 20.63 -5.95
C VAL A 255 -11.76 21.16 -6.63
N SER A 256 -10.84 21.68 -5.82
CA SER A 256 -9.57 22.23 -6.30
C SER A 256 -8.78 21.15 -7.04
N VAL A 257 -8.30 21.48 -8.25
CA VAL A 257 -7.42 20.59 -9.00
C VAL A 257 -6.12 20.36 -8.22
N ALA A 258 -5.61 21.38 -7.51
CA ALA A 258 -4.41 21.21 -6.70
C ALA A 258 -4.62 20.19 -5.57
N ASP A 259 -5.77 20.25 -4.89
CA ASP A 259 -6.11 19.32 -3.82
C ASP A 259 -6.30 17.91 -4.36
N PHE A 260 -6.89 17.78 -5.55
CA PHE A 260 -7.02 16.50 -6.23
C PHE A 260 -5.66 15.91 -6.64
N LEU A 261 -4.76 16.68 -7.26
CA LEU A 261 -3.44 16.19 -7.66
C LEU A 261 -2.55 15.86 -6.45
N ASN A 262 -2.75 16.56 -5.33
CA ASN A 262 -2.07 16.27 -4.07
C ASN A 262 -2.69 15.11 -3.30
N HIS A 263 -3.86 14.61 -3.70
CA HIS A 263 -4.46 13.45 -3.08
C HIS A 263 -3.62 12.19 -3.37
N ASP A 264 -3.33 11.40 -2.35
CA ASP A 264 -2.36 10.31 -2.44
C ASP A 264 -2.66 9.26 -3.52
N LEU A 265 -3.95 8.90 -3.66
CA LEU A 265 -4.39 7.99 -4.72
C LEU A 265 -4.03 8.52 -6.12
N VAL A 266 -4.12 9.83 -6.31
CA VAL A 266 -3.85 10.50 -7.59
C VAL A 266 -2.34 10.68 -7.79
N ARG A 267 -1.62 11.13 -6.77
CA ARG A 267 -0.16 11.28 -6.80
C ARG A 267 0.56 9.97 -7.11
N GLY A 268 0.04 8.82 -6.64
CA GLY A 268 0.62 7.51 -6.94
C GLY A 268 0.56 7.10 -8.43
N VAL A 269 -0.31 7.74 -9.22
CA VAL A 269 -0.46 7.49 -10.67
C VAL A 269 0.27 8.57 -11.50
N LEU A 270 0.46 9.77 -10.96
CA LEU A 270 1.12 10.86 -11.66
C LEU A 270 2.64 10.62 -11.83
N PRO A 271 3.24 11.12 -12.93
CA PRO A 271 4.69 11.20 -13.07
C PRO A 271 5.36 12.05 -11.99
N GLU A 272 6.65 11.78 -11.71
CA GLU A 272 7.43 12.49 -10.69
C GLU A 272 7.64 13.96 -11.01
N ARG A 273 7.73 14.31 -12.30
CA ARG A 273 7.86 15.68 -12.79
C ARG A 273 6.78 15.92 -13.83
N TYR A 274 6.04 17.02 -13.67
CA TYR A 274 5.11 17.53 -14.65
C TYR A 274 4.94 19.04 -14.46
N GLN A 275 4.54 19.73 -15.52
CA GLN A 275 4.22 21.15 -15.52
C GLN A 275 2.72 21.34 -15.79
N ARG A 276 2.05 22.20 -15.04
CA ARG A 276 0.68 22.61 -15.38
C ARG A 276 0.69 23.47 -16.65
N ALA A 277 0.14 22.93 -17.74
CA ALA A 277 0.10 23.61 -19.02
C ALA A 277 -1.07 24.59 -19.12
N CYS A 278 -2.25 24.20 -18.60
CA CYS A 278 -3.39 25.11 -18.44
C CYS A 278 -4.38 24.59 -17.40
N GLY A 279 -5.29 25.47 -16.96
CA GLY A 279 -6.41 25.15 -16.09
C GLY A 279 -7.65 25.98 -16.42
N CYS A 280 -8.83 25.38 -16.38
CA CYS A 280 -10.10 26.04 -16.69
C CYS A 280 -11.28 25.44 -15.92
N GLN A 281 -12.40 26.17 -15.90
CA GLN A 281 -13.61 25.77 -15.18
C GLN A 281 -14.84 25.76 -16.09
N PRO A 282 -14.93 24.80 -17.03
CA PRO A 282 -16.04 24.75 -17.97
C PRO A 282 -17.33 24.28 -17.30
N ARG A 283 -18.45 24.66 -17.88
CA ARG A 283 -19.78 24.17 -17.57
C ARG A 283 -20.07 22.88 -18.34
N THR A 284 -20.68 21.92 -17.65
CA THR A 284 -21.22 20.67 -18.19
C THR A 284 -22.73 20.60 -17.98
N LEU A 285 -23.45 19.93 -18.87
CA LEU A 285 -24.90 19.79 -18.77
C LEU A 285 -25.31 18.79 -17.68
N VAL A 286 -26.31 19.16 -16.89
CA VAL A 286 -26.95 18.30 -15.88
C VAL A 286 -28.47 18.24 -16.02
N GLY A 287 -29.02 18.95 -17.01
CA GLY A 287 -30.44 18.97 -17.32
C GLY A 287 -30.68 19.18 -18.81
N SER A 288 -31.95 19.29 -19.16
CA SER A 288 -32.44 19.60 -20.50
C SER A 288 -32.92 21.05 -20.58
N ALA A 289 -32.89 21.61 -21.78
CA ALA A 289 -33.44 22.91 -22.09
C ALA A 289 -34.99 22.86 -22.11
N GLY A 290 -35.61 24.00 -21.83
CA GLY A 290 -37.01 24.25 -22.13
C GLY A 290 -37.15 25.10 -23.39
N ASN A 291 -38.27 24.96 -24.10
CA ASN A 291 -38.61 25.78 -25.27
C ASN A 291 -37.47 25.88 -26.31
N TYR A 292 -36.93 24.72 -26.71
CA TYR A 292 -35.75 24.62 -27.57
C TYR A 292 -36.07 24.41 -29.06
N TYR A 293 -37.32 24.64 -29.47
CA TYR A 293 -37.75 24.65 -30.87
C TYR A 293 -39.00 25.53 -31.01
N ALA A 294 -39.18 26.09 -32.20
CA ALA A 294 -40.34 26.88 -32.62
C ALA A 294 -40.54 26.71 -34.13
N ASP A 295 -41.45 27.48 -34.73
CA ASP A 295 -41.53 27.53 -36.19
C ASP A 295 -40.20 28.10 -36.73
N ARG A 296 -39.57 27.38 -37.68
CA ARG A 296 -38.30 27.76 -38.33
C ARG A 296 -37.12 27.93 -37.38
N PHE A 297 -37.19 27.32 -36.20
CA PHE A 297 -36.10 27.35 -35.22
C PHE A 297 -35.96 26.03 -34.46
N VAL A 298 -34.73 25.57 -34.30
CA VAL A 298 -34.41 24.40 -33.47
C VAL A 298 -33.04 24.54 -32.83
N ALA A 299 -32.93 24.23 -31.54
CA ALA A 299 -31.64 24.08 -30.89
C ALA A 299 -31.17 22.62 -30.98
N VAL A 300 -29.86 22.37 -30.98
CA VAL A 300 -29.26 21.03 -31.07
C VAL A 300 -28.05 20.87 -30.13
N GLY A 301 -27.70 19.62 -29.83
CA GLY A 301 -26.58 19.26 -28.96
C GLY A 301 -26.70 19.79 -27.55
N ASP A 302 -25.60 20.35 -27.06
CA ASP A 302 -25.50 20.94 -25.72
C ASP A 302 -26.42 22.15 -25.51
N ALA A 303 -27.04 22.70 -26.56
CA ALA A 303 -28.11 23.70 -26.42
C ALA A 303 -29.46 23.08 -26.02
N VAL A 304 -29.61 21.75 -26.04
CA VAL A 304 -30.86 21.04 -25.73
C VAL A 304 -30.68 20.04 -24.61
N VAL A 305 -30.00 18.94 -24.90
CA VAL A 305 -29.88 17.82 -23.98
C VAL A 305 -28.65 17.02 -24.34
N SER A 306 -27.95 16.57 -23.32
CA SER A 306 -26.80 15.69 -23.45
C SER A 306 -26.93 14.54 -22.46
N ARG A 307 -26.29 13.41 -22.74
CA ARG A 307 -26.21 12.33 -21.76
C ARG A 307 -25.46 12.84 -20.53
N LEU A 308 -26.03 12.59 -19.35
CA LEU A 308 -25.49 13.07 -18.09
C LEU A 308 -24.05 12.57 -17.91
N TYR A 309 -23.07 13.47 -17.73
CA TYR A 309 -21.67 13.19 -17.39
C TYR A 309 -20.84 12.32 -18.35
N LYS A 310 -21.38 11.87 -19.48
CA LYS A 310 -20.63 11.06 -20.47
C LYS A 310 -21.11 11.33 -21.89
N ASP A 311 -20.24 11.10 -22.87
CA ASP A 311 -20.61 11.05 -24.29
C ASP A 311 -21.33 12.32 -24.83
N GLY A 312 -20.79 13.49 -24.50
CA GLY A 312 -21.36 14.77 -24.94
C GLY A 312 -21.28 15.00 -26.45
N ILE A 313 -20.17 14.58 -27.08
CA ILE A 313 -19.98 14.67 -28.54
C ILE A 313 -20.94 13.72 -29.26
N GLY A 314 -21.10 12.49 -28.77
CA GLY A 314 -22.10 11.55 -29.30
C GLY A 314 -23.53 12.07 -29.16
N SER A 315 -23.86 12.69 -28.02
CA SER A 315 -25.18 13.33 -27.83
C SER A 315 -25.41 14.50 -28.80
N SER A 316 -24.36 15.27 -29.07
CA SER A 316 -24.38 16.34 -30.08
C SER A 316 -24.63 15.80 -31.48
N LEU A 317 -23.95 14.72 -31.88
CA LEU A 317 -24.19 14.04 -33.15
C LEU A 317 -25.65 13.58 -33.26
N LEU A 318 -26.14 12.84 -32.26
CA LEU A 318 -27.46 12.22 -32.32
C LEU A 318 -28.59 13.24 -32.36
N THR A 319 -28.51 14.29 -31.54
CA THR A 319 -29.51 15.37 -31.55
C THR A 319 -29.47 16.18 -32.84
N ALA A 320 -28.29 16.42 -33.41
CA ALA A 320 -28.13 17.07 -34.70
C ALA A 320 -28.74 16.23 -35.84
N ARG A 321 -28.45 14.92 -35.86
CA ARG A 321 -29.01 13.98 -36.83
C ARG A 321 -30.54 13.96 -36.81
N GLU A 322 -31.15 13.78 -35.64
CA GLU A 322 -32.61 13.71 -35.54
C GLU A 322 -33.29 15.05 -35.84
N ALA A 323 -32.66 16.18 -35.51
CA ALA A 323 -33.16 17.49 -35.90
C ALA A 323 -33.10 17.68 -37.42
N ALA A 324 -31.97 17.36 -38.06
CA ALA A 324 -31.80 17.43 -39.51
C ALA A 324 -32.79 16.51 -40.24
N ARG A 325 -32.98 15.29 -39.74
CA ARG A 325 -34.01 14.36 -40.23
C ARG A 325 -35.41 14.95 -40.13
N THR A 326 -35.75 15.60 -39.02
CA THR A 326 -37.06 16.24 -38.85
C THR A 326 -37.28 17.35 -39.87
N VAL A 327 -36.26 18.19 -40.06
CA VAL A 327 -36.28 19.30 -41.03
C VAL A 327 -36.52 18.81 -42.46
N VAL A 328 -35.82 17.76 -42.90
CA VAL A 328 -35.87 17.27 -44.28
C VAL A 328 -37.11 16.42 -44.56
N TYR A 329 -37.49 15.54 -43.63
CA TYR A 329 -38.54 14.56 -43.89
C TYR A 329 -39.94 14.99 -43.44
N HIS A 330 -40.04 15.90 -42.47
CA HIS A 330 -41.32 16.24 -41.84
C HIS A 330 -41.71 17.70 -42.04
N GLY A 331 -40.85 18.65 -41.65
CA GLY A 331 -41.10 20.08 -41.87
C GLY A 331 -40.41 20.97 -40.84
N LEU A 332 -40.68 22.27 -40.94
CA LEU A 332 -40.05 23.32 -40.12
C LEU A 332 -40.96 23.85 -39.00
N SER A 333 -42.17 23.31 -38.85
CA SER A 333 -43.13 23.84 -37.86
C SER A 333 -42.82 23.37 -36.44
N ARG A 334 -43.30 24.14 -35.46
CA ARG A 334 -43.28 23.74 -34.05
C ARG A 334 -43.98 22.39 -33.83
N GLN A 335 -44.98 22.06 -34.63
CA GLN A 335 -45.70 20.77 -34.54
C GLN A 335 -44.84 19.60 -35.02
N ASP A 336 -44.06 19.79 -36.09
CA ASP A 336 -43.14 18.76 -36.61
C ASP A 336 -42.04 18.45 -35.60
N PHE A 337 -41.40 19.49 -35.05
CA PHE A 337 -40.41 19.31 -34.00
C PHE A 337 -41.01 18.68 -32.73
N LYS A 338 -42.25 19.05 -32.35
CA LYS A 338 -42.95 18.43 -31.23
C LYS A 338 -43.22 16.93 -31.47
N ARG A 339 -43.50 16.52 -32.71
CA ARG A 339 -43.87 15.14 -33.06
C ARG A 339 -42.66 14.23 -33.30
N TYR A 340 -41.58 14.74 -33.90
CA TYR A 340 -40.47 13.90 -34.37
C TYR A 340 -39.17 14.14 -33.60
N TYR A 341 -38.87 15.40 -33.22
CA TYR A 341 -37.61 15.73 -32.52
C TYR A 341 -37.73 15.71 -30.99
N GLN A 342 -38.80 16.27 -30.43
CA GLN A 342 -39.02 16.34 -28.99
C GLN A 342 -39.07 14.95 -28.32
N PRO A 343 -39.73 13.91 -28.88
CA PRO A 343 -39.74 12.58 -28.26
C PRO A 343 -38.33 11.99 -28.11
N PHE A 344 -37.47 12.21 -29.11
CA PHE A 344 -36.08 11.79 -29.07
C PHE A 344 -35.31 12.48 -27.92
N CYS A 345 -35.41 13.81 -27.85
CA CYS A 345 -34.77 14.59 -26.77
C CYS A 345 -35.31 14.21 -25.38
N ARG A 346 -36.63 14.00 -25.26
CA ARG A 346 -37.28 13.53 -24.03
C ARG A 346 -36.83 12.13 -23.63
N ASN A 347 -36.54 11.25 -24.59
CA ASN A 347 -36.00 9.92 -24.29
C ASN A 347 -34.60 10.00 -23.69
N ILE A 348 -33.74 10.90 -24.17
CA ILE A 348 -32.43 11.18 -23.55
C ILE A 348 -32.62 11.74 -22.14
N ASP A 349 -33.52 12.71 -21.96
CA ASP A 349 -33.80 13.28 -20.63
C ASP A 349 -34.38 12.24 -19.64
N ARG A 350 -35.25 11.34 -20.12
CA ARG A 350 -35.77 10.20 -19.35
C ARG A 350 -34.67 9.22 -18.99
N ASP A 351 -33.76 8.91 -19.90
CA ASP A 351 -32.60 8.05 -19.61
C ASP A 351 -31.66 8.69 -18.58
N ASN A 352 -31.48 10.02 -18.64
CA ASN A 352 -30.72 10.77 -17.64
C ASN A 352 -31.31 10.67 -16.23
N ARG A 353 -32.60 10.33 -16.06
CA ARG A 353 -33.18 10.02 -14.73
C ARG A 353 -32.57 8.74 -14.15
N TRP A 354 -32.37 7.72 -14.98
CA TRP A 354 -31.63 6.50 -14.59
C TRP A 354 -30.17 6.82 -14.27
N GLY A 355 -29.53 7.69 -15.06
CA GLY A 355 -28.18 8.18 -14.78
C GLY A 355 -28.09 8.85 -13.41
N ARG A 356 -29.00 9.76 -13.10
CA ARG A 356 -29.07 10.42 -11.77
C ARG A 356 -29.23 9.41 -10.63
N LEU A 357 -30.07 8.39 -10.81
CA LEU A 357 -30.23 7.32 -9.82
C LEU A 357 -28.92 6.54 -9.64
N LEU A 358 -28.29 6.08 -10.72
CA LEU A 358 -27.04 5.31 -10.68
C LEU A 358 -25.90 6.10 -10.04
N PHE A 359 -25.71 7.37 -10.43
CA PHE A 359 -24.70 8.24 -9.80
C PHE A 359 -25.04 8.56 -8.35
N SER A 360 -26.33 8.73 -7.99
CA SER A 360 -26.71 8.92 -6.59
C SER A 360 -26.47 7.68 -5.73
N ILE A 361 -26.65 6.47 -6.28
CA ILE A 361 -26.31 5.24 -5.59
C ILE A 361 -24.80 5.17 -5.41
N ASN A 362 -24.03 5.36 -6.48
CA ASN A 362 -22.56 5.39 -6.42
C ASN A 362 -22.04 6.43 -5.41
N ASP A 363 -22.67 7.61 -5.35
CA ASP A 363 -22.30 8.68 -4.42
C ASP A 363 -22.58 8.30 -2.95
N ARG A 364 -23.66 7.56 -2.68
CA ARG A 364 -23.97 7.02 -1.34
C ARG A 364 -23.11 5.81 -0.97
N THR A 365 -22.76 4.97 -1.95
CA THR A 365 -22.10 3.70 -1.71
C THR A 365 -20.58 3.76 -1.80
N LYS A 366 -20.00 4.77 -2.46
CA LYS A 366 -18.53 4.97 -2.51
C LYS A 366 -17.92 5.16 -1.12
N ASP A 367 -18.70 5.61 -0.14
CA ASP A 367 -18.24 5.74 1.25
C ASP A 367 -18.28 4.39 2.01
N SER A 368 -18.92 3.36 1.46
CA SER A 368 -18.99 2.02 2.06
C SER A 368 -17.83 1.14 1.58
N ARG A 369 -16.91 0.82 2.50
CA ARG A 369 -15.81 -0.13 2.28
C ARG A 369 -16.32 -1.49 1.79
N LEU A 370 -17.36 -2.02 2.45
CA LEU A 370 -17.88 -3.35 2.13
C LEU A 370 -18.46 -3.39 0.72
N PHE A 371 -19.17 -2.33 0.33
CA PHE A 371 -19.72 -2.19 -1.01
C PHE A 371 -18.62 -2.17 -2.07
N LEU A 372 -17.60 -1.32 -1.89
CA LEU A 372 -16.51 -1.18 -2.87
C LEU A 372 -15.68 -2.47 -3.00
N LEU A 373 -15.39 -3.15 -1.90
CA LEU A 373 -14.69 -4.45 -1.94
C LEU A 373 -15.52 -5.52 -2.65
N ALA A 374 -16.81 -5.64 -2.32
CA ALA A 374 -17.70 -6.59 -2.97
C ALA A 374 -17.84 -6.30 -4.48
N GLN A 375 -18.02 -5.03 -4.85
CA GLN A 375 -18.11 -4.60 -6.24
C GLN A 375 -16.83 -4.91 -7.03
N HIS A 376 -15.67 -4.55 -6.49
CA HIS A 376 -14.38 -4.79 -7.17
C HIS A 376 -14.09 -6.29 -7.31
N ARG A 377 -14.42 -7.09 -6.29
CA ARG A 377 -14.26 -8.54 -6.34
C ARG A 377 -15.12 -9.17 -7.43
N LEU A 378 -16.39 -8.78 -7.52
CA LEU A 378 -17.29 -9.27 -8.56
C LEU A 378 -16.80 -8.94 -9.97
N ILE A 379 -16.31 -7.71 -10.16
CA ILE A 379 -15.76 -7.30 -11.45
C ILE A 379 -14.48 -8.08 -11.79
N ALA A 380 -13.61 -8.32 -10.80
CA ALA A 380 -12.41 -9.14 -11.01
C ALA A 380 -12.76 -10.59 -11.35
N ASP A 381 -13.69 -11.20 -10.61
CA ASP A 381 -14.17 -12.56 -10.86
C ASP A 381 -14.79 -12.68 -12.27
N GLU A 382 -15.59 -11.69 -12.69
CA GLU A 382 -16.18 -11.66 -14.05
C GLU A 382 -15.15 -11.47 -15.16
N GLN A 383 -14.10 -10.69 -14.95
CA GLN A 383 -13.04 -10.52 -15.96
C GLN A 383 -12.12 -11.73 -16.09
N ASN A 384 -11.99 -12.54 -15.03
CA ASN A 384 -11.27 -13.81 -15.09
C ASN A 384 -12.07 -14.90 -15.82
N ASP A 385 -13.40 -14.82 -15.79
CA ASP A 385 -14.31 -15.72 -16.51
C ASP A 385 -14.77 -15.08 -17.84
N VAL A 386 -13.93 -15.22 -18.87
CA VAL A 386 -14.15 -14.59 -20.19
C VAL A 386 -15.32 -15.23 -20.96
N THR A 387 -15.73 -16.45 -20.61
CA THR A 387 -16.84 -17.17 -21.28
C THR A 387 -18.19 -16.95 -20.59
N GLY A 388 -18.18 -16.52 -19.32
CA GLY A 388 -19.38 -16.23 -18.53
C GLY A 388 -20.05 -14.88 -18.82
N ALA A 389 -21.24 -14.69 -18.24
CA ALA A 389 -21.94 -13.40 -18.29
C ALA A 389 -21.26 -12.36 -17.39
N GLN A 390 -20.99 -11.16 -17.95
CA GLN A 390 -20.25 -10.08 -17.27
C GLN A 390 -21.09 -8.81 -17.02
N PRO A 391 -22.24 -8.88 -16.32
CA PRO A 391 -23.12 -7.73 -16.11
C PRO A 391 -22.46 -6.59 -15.30
N PHE A 392 -21.61 -6.89 -14.31
CA PHE A 392 -20.96 -5.85 -13.49
C PHE A 392 -19.82 -5.19 -14.24
N THR A 393 -19.00 -5.94 -14.98
CA THR A 393 -17.95 -5.38 -15.85
C THR A 393 -18.56 -4.49 -16.93
N LYS A 394 -19.61 -4.95 -17.62
CA LYS A 394 -20.31 -4.14 -18.65
C LYS A 394 -21.00 -2.90 -18.06
N ALA A 395 -21.58 -3.02 -16.86
CA ALA A 395 -22.17 -1.87 -16.17
C ALA A 395 -21.10 -0.82 -15.80
N ALA A 396 -19.98 -1.24 -15.21
CA ALA A 396 -18.88 -0.36 -14.84
C ALA A 396 -18.24 0.30 -16.09
N TRP A 397 -17.96 -0.48 -17.13
CA TRP A 397 -17.48 0.03 -18.41
C TRP A 397 -18.45 1.04 -19.04
N GLY A 398 -19.74 0.73 -19.03
CA GLY A 398 -20.79 1.58 -19.56
C GLY A 398 -20.95 2.92 -18.83
N MET A 399 -20.64 2.96 -17.53
CA MET A 399 -20.70 4.19 -16.73
C MET A 399 -19.65 5.21 -17.18
N PHE A 400 -18.47 4.77 -17.61
CA PHE A 400 -17.37 5.67 -18.03
C PHE A 400 -17.34 5.97 -19.53
N THR A 401 -17.64 4.97 -20.36
CA THR A 401 -17.37 5.04 -21.81
C THR A 401 -18.53 5.57 -22.65
N GLY A 402 -19.75 5.61 -22.09
CA GLY A 402 -20.95 5.99 -22.86
C GLY A 402 -21.45 4.93 -23.84
N SER A 403 -20.84 3.73 -23.85
CA SER A 403 -21.19 2.63 -24.77
C SER A 403 -22.63 2.11 -24.60
N TYR A 404 -23.22 2.29 -23.41
CA TYR A 404 -24.59 1.87 -23.09
C TYR A 404 -25.43 3.02 -22.53
N ILE A 405 -26.73 3.03 -22.85
CA ILE A 405 -27.73 3.90 -22.23
C ILE A 405 -27.91 3.54 -20.74
N TYR A 406 -28.27 4.52 -19.90
CA TYR A 406 -28.37 4.34 -18.45
C TYR A 406 -29.42 3.32 -18.06
N ARG A 407 -30.56 3.26 -18.76
CA ARG A 407 -31.58 2.24 -18.53
C ARG A 407 -31.04 0.82 -18.72
N SER A 408 -30.10 0.61 -19.65
CA SER A 408 -29.47 -0.69 -19.88
C SER A 408 -28.52 -1.04 -18.74
N ILE A 409 -27.69 -0.08 -18.31
CA ILE A 409 -26.78 -0.24 -17.16
C ILE A 409 -27.58 -0.56 -15.88
N ALA A 410 -28.68 0.15 -15.64
CA ALA A 410 -29.58 -0.10 -14.52
C ALA A 410 -30.18 -1.52 -14.60
N LYS A 411 -30.65 -1.97 -15.77
CA LYS A 411 -31.14 -3.34 -15.94
C LYS A 411 -30.07 -4.39 -15.64
N MET A 412 -28.81 -4.19 -16.04
CA MET A 412 -27.72 -5.13 -15.73
C MET A 412 -27.43 -5.17 -14.23
N THR A 413 -27.43 -4.00 -13.59
CA THR A 413 -27.09 -3.83 -12.16
C THR A 413 -28.19 -4.33 -11.22
N PHE A 414 -29.46 -4.06 -11.53
CA PHE A 414 -30.62 -4.37 -10.67
C PHE A 414 -31.36 -5.67 -11.05
N ARG A 415 -30.78 -6.51 -11.92
CA ARG A 415 -31.35 -7.83 -12.22
C ARG A 415 -31.37 -8.72 -10.97
N PRO A 416 -32.42 -9.53 -10.73
CA PRO A 416 -32.50 -10.37 -9.53
C PRO A 416 -31.27 -11.27 -9.30
N ALA A 417 -30.76 -11.89 -10.37
CA ALA A 417 -29.53 -12.70 -10.31
C ALA A 417 -28.29 -11.86 -9.94
N SER A 418 -28.14 -10.67 -10.51
CA SER A 418 -27.05 -9.73 -10.17
C SER A 418 -27.15 -9.29 -8.71
N LEU A 419 -28.35 -8.95 -8.24
CA LEU A 419 -28.58 -8.55 -6.85
C LEU A 419 -28.28 -9.70 -5.88
N MET A 420 -28.69 -10.92 -6.20
CA MET A 420 -28.34 -12.10 -5.40
C MET A 420 -26.82 -12.33 -5.34
N LYS A 421 -26.13 -12.26 -6.50
CA LYS A 421 -24.67 -12.39 -6.61
C LYS A 421 -23.94 -11.28 -5.84
N PHE A 422 -24.49 -10.06 -5.87
CA PHE A 422 -23.97 -8.93 -5.10
C PHE A 422 -24.17 -9.14 -3.59
N SER A 423 -25.37 -9.54 -3.17
CA SER A 423 -25.67 -9.78 -1.76
C SER A 423 -24.89 -10.94 -1.16
N SER A 424 -24.67 -12.02 -1.91
CA SER A 424 -23.90 -13.17 -1.43
C SER A 424 -22.43 -12.82 -1.26
N THR A 425 -21.84 -12.06 -2.19
CA THR A 425 -20.48 -11.54 -2.04
C THR A 425 -20.37 -10.53 -0.90
N LEU A 426 -21.37 -9.66 -0.72
CA LEU A 426 -21.43 -8.71 0.38
C LEU A 426 -21.50 -9.43 1.75
N LEU A 427 -22.30 -10.50 1.85
CA LEU A 427 -22.36 -11.39 3.01
C LEU A 427 -21.03 -12.11 3.25
N ARG A 428 -20.39 -12.62 2.19
CA ARG A 428 -19.09 -13.30 2.28
C ARG A 428 -17.99 -12.37 2.78
N GLU A 429 -17.94 -11.13 2.30
CA GLU A 429 -17.03 -10.09 2.79
C GLU A 429 -17.40 -9.60 4.20
N GLY A 430 -18.68 -9.62 4.56
CA GLY A 430 -19.14 -9.29 5.90
C GLY A 430 -18.77 -10.35 6.94
N LEU A 431 -18.96 -11.64 6.61
CA LEU A 431 -18.64 -12.78 7.45
C LEU A 431 -17.12 -12.95 7.63
N SER A 432 -16.32 -12.72 6.59
CA SER A 432 -14.86 -12.68 6.72
C SER A 432 -14.40 -11.55 7.67
N GLY A 433 -15.12 -10.42 7.71
CA GLY A 433 -14.92 -9.32 8.64
C GLY A 433 -15.34 -9.60 10.10
N LEU A 434 -16.23 -10.58 10.35
CA LEU A 434 -16.65 -10.99 11.71
C LEU A 434 -15.59 -11.83 12.43
N PHE A 435 -14.81 -12.63 11.70
CA PHE A 435 -13.69 -13.43 12.24
C PHE A 435 -12.35 -12.70 12.23
N HIS A 436 -12.25 -11.53 11.60
CA HIS A 436 -11.08 -10.65 11.60
C HIS A 436 -11.51 -9.23 12.04
N LYS A 437 -11.44 -8.97 13.34
CA LYS A 437 -11.81 -7.70 13.97
C LYS A 437 -10.76 -6.61 13.70
N GLU A 438 -10.56 -6.22 12.45
CA GLU A 438 -9.79 -5.03 12.07
C GLU A 438 -10.74 -3.86 11.76
N ARG A 439 -10.80 -2.88 12.68
CA ARG A 439 -11.43 -1.58 12.43
C ARG A 439 -10.54 -0.78 11.47
N VAL A 440 -10.95 -0.73 10.20
CA VAL A 440 -10.36 0.17 9.19
C VAL A 440 -11.05 1.53 9.30
N TYR A 441 -10.39 2.48 9.93
CA TYR A 441 -10.72 3.91 9.83
C TYR A 441 -10.15 4.48 8.52
N PRO A 442 -10.76 5.51 7.90
CA PRO A 442 -10.23 6.09 6.67
C PRO A 442 -8.82 6.65 6.94
N LYS A 443 -7.84 6.14 6.18
CA LYS A 443 -6.41 6.46 6.34
C LYS A 443 -6.00 7.50 5.31
N ARG A 444 -5.31 8.56 5.75
CA ARG A 444 -4.40 9.33 4.90
C ARG A 444 -3.33 8.37 4.40
N LEU A 445 -3.05 8.40 3.11
CA LEU A 445 -1.87 7.78 2.55
C LEU A 445 -0.74 8.83 2.67
N TYR A 446 0.49 8.37 2.68
CA TYR A 446 1.66 9.25 2.64
C TYR A 446 2.42 8.80 1.39
N VAL A 447 2.66 9.69 0.43
CA VAL A 447 3.41 9.37 -0.80
C VAL A 447 4.78 10.05 -0.75
N GLY A 448 5.69 9.32 -0.12
CA GLY A 448 7.10 9.11 -0.43
C GLY A 448 7.40 7.70 0.08
N SER A 449 8.22 6.89 -0.60
CA SER A 449 8.60 5.57 -0.07
C SER A 449 9.36 5.80 1.24
N ARG A 450 8.71 5.63 2.39
CA ARG A 450 9.38 5.79 3.68
C ARG A 450 10.21 4.56 3.94
N LYS A 451 11.52 4.74 4.13
CA LYS A 451 12.48 3.67 4.35
C LYS A 451 12.59 3.37 5.83
N VAL A 452 12.17 2.16 6.22
CA VAL A 452 12.36 1.63 7.58
C VAL A 452 13.47 0.60 7.53
N LEU A 453 14.61 0.95 8.11
CA LEU A 453 15.77 0.08 8.23
C LEU A 453 15.82 -0.54 9.63
N ILE A 454 15.90 -1.88 9.70
CA ILE A 454 15.97 -2.64 10.96
C ILE A 454 17.33 -3.35 11.00
N LEU A 455 18.14 -3.06 12.00
CA LEU A 455 19.46 -3.67 12.18
C LEU A 455 19.38 -4.76 13.24
N GLY A 456 19.59 -6.02 12.84
CA GLY A 456 19.61 -7.20 13.69
C GLY A 456 18.34 -8.05 13.61
N SER A 457 18.51 -9.38 13.53
CA SER A 457 17.42 -10.38 13.47
C SER A 457 17.03 -10.97 14.84
N GLY A 458 17.50 -10.40 15.96
CA GLY A 458 17.18 -10.85 17.32
C GLY A 458 15.73 -10.56 17.76
N PHE A 459 15.44 -10.67 19.06
CA PHE A 459 14.09 -10.41 19.60
C PHE A 459 13.58 -9.01 19.26
N GLY A 460 14.41 -7.97 19.42
CA GLY A 460 14.05 -6.60 19.08
C GLY A 460 13.68 -6.45 17.61
N GLY A 461 14.60 -6.76 16.70
CA GLY A 461 14.40 -6.52 15.27
C GLY A 461 13.32 -7.40 14.65
N THR A 462 13.30 -8.71 14.95
CA THR A 462 12.30 -9.63 14.40
C THR A 462 10.89 -9.29 14.88
N TYR A 463 10.70 -8.93 16.15
CA TYR A 463 9.37 -8.54 16.62
C TYR A 463 8.98 -7.13 16.15
N SER A 464 9.93 -6.20 16.00
CA SER A 464 9.65 -4.88 15.39
C SER A 464 9.16 -5.07 13.97
N LEU A 465 9.86 -5.87 13.16
CA LEU A 465 9.46 -6.23 11.81
C LEU A 465 8.07 -6.88 11.79
N ARG A 466 7.83 -7.90 12.63
CA ARG A 466 6.55 -8.61 12.69
C ARG A 466 5.39 -7.69 13.07
N HIS A 467 5.58 -6.80 14.03
CA HIS A 467 4.54 -5.86 14.44
C HIS A 467 4.32 -4.77 13.39
N LEU A 468 5.39 -4.25 12.80
CA LEU A 468 5.34 -3.24 11.74
C LEU A 468 4.65 -3.79 10.49
N VAL A 469 5.21 -4.83 9.86
CA VAL A 469 4.72 -5.39 8.59
C VAL A 469 3.29 -5.93 8.70
N ARG A 470 2.91 -6.51 9.84
CA ARG A 470 1.51 -6.93 10.08
C ARG A 470 0.53 -5.79 10.15
N SER A 471 0.97 -4.64 10.64
CA SER A 471 0.12 -3.49 10.89
C SER A 471 0.13 -2.50 9.72
N LEU A 472 0.98 -2.73 8.71
CA LEU A 472 0.97 -2.01 7.44
C LEU A 472 -0.24 -2.43 6.59
N ASN A 473 -0.94 -1.46 6.03
CA ASN A 473 -2.04 -1.71 5.10
C ASN A 473 -1.51 -1.96 3.71
N LYS A 474 -2.28 -2.67 2.88
CA LYS A 474 -1.92 -2.93 1.47
C LYS A 474 -1.47 -1.68 0.70
N ASN A 475 -1.99 -0.50 1.05
CA ASN A 475 -1.74 0.74 0.32
C ASN A 475 -0.60 1.60 0.92
N GLU A 476 -0.10 1.29 2.13
CA GLU A 476 1.03 2.03 2.73
C GLU A 476 2.36 1.66 2.06
N ASN A 477 2.93 2.58 1.28
CA ASN A 477 4.19 2.40 0.54
C ASN A 477 5.40 2.64 1.47
N VAL A 478 5.70 1.64 2.30
CA VAL A 478 6.83 1.64 3.24
C VAL A 478 7.82 0.57 2.80
N GLU A 479 9.02 1.00 2.41
CA GLU A 479 10.12 0.09 2.11
C GLU A 479 10.75 -0.35 3.43
N THR A 480 10.53 -1.59 3.81
CA THR A 480 11.10 -2.13 5.06
C THR A 480 12.25 -3.06 4.71
N THR A 481 13.44 -2.76 5.23
CA THR A 481 14.62 -3.61 5.04
C THR A 481 15.19 -4.04 6.39
N MET A 482 15.48 -5.33 6.53
CA MET A 482 16.17 -5.89 7.68
C MET A 482 17.56 -6.35 7.26
N VAL A 483 18.58 -5.89 7.98
CA VAL A 483 19.99 -6.29 7.81
C VAL A 483 20.42 -7.06 9.05
N SER A 484 20.99 -8.24 8.87
CA SER A 484 21.55 -9.04 9.96
C SER A 484 22.63 -9.98 9.45
N ASN A 485 23.66 -10.23 10.27
CA ASN A 485 24.73 -11.18 9.96
C ASN A 485 24.17 -12.61 9.78
N GLU A 486 23.10 -12.93 10.52
CA GLU A 486 22.45 -14.23 10.54
C GLU A 486 21.12 -14.22 9.78
N ASN A 487 20.87 -15.25 8.97
CA ASN A 487 19.62 -15.37 8.21
C ASN A 487 18.41 -15.89 9.00
N PHE A 488 18.59 -16.12 10.30
CA PHE A 488 17.57 -16.65 11.20
C PHE A 488 17.40 -15.78 12.44
N PHE A 489 16.22 -15.90 13.05
CA PHE A 489 15.94 -15.47 14.41
C PHE A 489 16.31 -16.60 15.38
N LEU A 490 17.13 -16.28 16.38
CA LEU A 490 17.52 -17.22 17.43
C LEU A 490 16.65 -17.06 18.67
N PHE A 491 15.95 -18.12 19.09
CA PHE A 491 15.27 -18.15 20.37
C PHE A 491 16.27 -18.43 21.51
N SER A 492 17.11 -17.44 21.81
CA SER A 492 18.20 -17.54 22.81
C SER A 492 17.81 -18.02 24.21
N PRO A 493 16.55 -17.87 24.71
CA PRO A 493 16.18 -18.42 26.01
C PRO A 493 16.28 -19.95 26.12
N LEU A 494 16.39 -20.69 25.00
CA LEU A 494 16.60 -22.15 24.98
C LEU A 494 18.02 -22.56 24.57
N LEU A 495 18.94 -21.60 24.42
CA LEU A 495 20.29 -21.89 23.94
C LEU A 495 21.08 -22.82 24.88
N HIS A 496 20.80 -22.74 26.19
CA HIS A 496 21.39 -23.61 27.21
C HIS A 496 20.96 -25.08 27.06
N GLU A 497 19.77 -25.37 26.53
CA GLU A 497 19.31 -26.74 26.23
C GLU A 497 20.06 -27.29 25.02
N VAL A 498 20.26 -26.46 23.98
CA VAL A 498 21.02 -26.85 22.77
C VAL A 498 22.47 -27.13 23.11
N ALA A 499 23.10 -26.28 23.93
CA ALA A 499 24.48 -26.46 24.37
C ALA A 499 24.73 -27.77 25.12
N MET A 500 23.67 -28.39 25.63
CA MET A 500 23.74 -29.63 26.40
C MET A 500 22.96 -30.78 25.74
N GLY A 501 22.59 -30.65 24.46
CA GLY A 501 21.98 -31.72 23.65
C GLY A 501 20.51 -32.04 23.97
N GLY A 502 19.80 -31.19 24.71
CA GLY A 502 18.38 -31.39 25.04
C GLY A 502 17.41 -30.92 23.93
N ILE A 503 17.89 -30.08 23.02
CA ILE A 503 17.18 -29.60 21.84
C ILE A 503 18.16 -29.57 20.65
N GLU A 504 17.68 -29.91 19.46
CA GLU A 504 18.49 -29.79 18.23
C GLU A 504 18.68 -28.33 17.82
N THR A 505 19.88 -28.00 17.33
CA THR A 505 20.33 -26.63 17.03
C THR A 505 19.36 -25.81 16.17
N ARG A 506 18.83 -26.39 15.08
CA ARG A 506 17.93 -25.72 14.14
C ARG A 506 16.52 -25.58 14.68
N HIS A 507 16.15 -26.30 15.73
CA HIS A 507 14.80 -26.25 16.29
C HIS A 507 14.52 -24.93 17.04
N ILE A 508 15.56 -24.26 17.56
CA ILE A 508 15.45 -22.91 18.15
C ILE A 508 15.77 -21.78 17.17
N ALA A 509 16.08 -22.11 15.91
CA ALA A 509 16.38 -21.18 14.84
C ALA A 509 15.20 -21.05 13.87
N TYR A 510 14.74 -19.83 13.62
CA TYR A 510 13.65 -19.57 12.68
C TYR A 510 14.14 -18.74 11.49
N PRO A 511 14.19 -19.28 10.26
CA PRO A 511 14.68 -18.53 9.10
C PRO A 511 13.85 -17.25 8.86
N ILE A 512 14.50 -16.08 8.82
CA ILE A 512 13.83 -14.79 8.62
C ILE A 512 13.12 -14.74 7.27
N ARG A 513 13.69 -15.37 6.24
CA ARG A 513 13.06 -15.47 4.91
C ARG A 513 11.70 -16.16 4.92
N ARG A 514 11.39 -17.02 5.89
CA ARG A 514 10.03 -17.59 6.04
C ARG A 514 9.00 -16.54 6.46
N LEU A 515 9.43 -15.39 6.96
CA LEU A 515 8.56 -14.24 7.20
C LEU A 515 8.24 -13.47 5.91
N GLN A 516 9.01 -13.65 4.82
CA GLN A 516 8.86 -12.92 3.55
C GLN A 516 7.64 -13.34 2.71
N TRP A 517 6.84 -14.31 3.16
CA TRP A 517 5.59 -14.76 2.49
C TRP A 517 4.52 -13.67 2.25
N ARG A 518 4.81 -12.42 2.62
CA ARG A 518 3.93 -11.27 2.46
C ARG A 518 4.43 -10.24 1.45
N ASP A 519 5.62 -10.39 0.83
CA ASP A 519 6.20 -9.45 -0.15
C ASP A 519 6.28 -7.98 0.31
N ARG A 520 6.49 -7.76 1.62
CA ARG A 520 6.44 -6.41 2.25
C ARG A 520 7.68 -6.03 3.04
N PHE A 521 8.75 -6.81 2.95
CA PHE A 521 10.06 -6.42 3.44
C PHE A 521 11.19 -7.16 2.71
N THR A 522 12.34 -6.52 2.63
CA THR A 522 13.58 -7.07 2.10
C THR A 522 14.46 -7.56 3.25
N PHE A 523 15.02 -8.75 3.13
CA PHE A 523 16.00 -9.28 4.07
C PHE A 523 17.36 -9.38 3.42
N LEU A 524 18.36 -8.75 4.04
CA LEU A 524 19.76 -8.79 3.66
C LEU A 524 20.56 -9.50 4.75
N GLN A 525 21.19 -10.60 4.36
CA GLN A 525 22.19 -11.25 5.22
C GLN A 525 23.53 -10.56 4.98
N ASP A 526 23.85 -9.59 5.83
CA ASP A 526 25.06 -8.77 5.70
C ASP A 526 25.44 -8.17 7.06
N GLU A 527 26.69 -7.78 7.19
CA GLU A 527 27.25 -7.15 8.38
C GLU A 527 27.16 -5.61 8.30
N VAL A 528 26.74 -4.99 9.40
CA VAL A 528 26.76 -3.54 9.56
C VAL A 528 28.18 -3.09 9.91
N LYS A 529 28.81 -2.33 9.01
CA LYS A 529 30.17 -1.79 9.19
C LYS A 529 30.20 -0.44 9.90
N LYS A 530 29.25 0.44 9.60
CA LYS A 530 29.18 1.78 10.20
C LYS A 530 27.76 2.30 10.20
N ILE A 531 27.38 3.02 11.24
CA ILE A 531 26.08 3.69 11.36
C ILE A 531 26.32 5.20 11.45
N ASN A 532 25.80 5.95 10.49
CA ASN A 532 25.88 7.41 10.46
C ASN A 532 24.50 8.02 10.75
N LEU A 533 24.22 8.31 12.02
CA LEU A 533 22.91 8.86 12.42
C LEU A 533 22.66 10.28 11.89
N ARG A 534 23.70 11.12 11.83
CA ARG A 534 23.57 12.50 11.34
C ARG A 534 23.33 12.54 9.83
N GLY A 535 24.04 11.69 9.07
CA GLY A 535 23.82 11.53 7.62
C GLY A 535 22.58 10.73 7.25
N ARG A 536 21.98 10.01 8.20
CA ARG A 536 20.86 9.05 8.01
C ARG A 536 21.20 7.89 7.06
N GLU A 537 22.37 7.30 7.28
CA GLU A 537 22.91 6.23 6.44
C GLU A 537 23.50 5.09 7.28
N VAL A 538 23.44 3.87 6.76
CA VAL A 538 24.10 2.68 7.31
C VAL A 538 24.96 2.06 6.22
N ILE A 539 26.23 1.82 6.53
CA ILE A 539 27.19 1.21 5.62
C ILE A 539 27.28 -0.28 5.95
N THR A 540 27.05 -1.12 4.95
CA THR A 540 27.18 -2.59 5.02
C THR A 540 28.25 -3.07 4.03
N SER A 541 28.47 -4.39 3.92
CA SER A 541 29.41 -4.92 2.90
C SER A 541 28.85 -4.83 1.49
N ALA A 542 27.52 -4.86 1.34
CA ALA A 542 26.81 -4.77 0.08
C ALA A 542 26.58 -3.32 -0.42
N GLY A 543 26.85 -2.30 0.41
CA GLY A 543 26.73 -0.89 0.03
C GLY A 543 26.22 0.01 1.16
N THR A 544 25.87 1.24 0.81
CA THR A 544 25.29 2.22 1.73
C THR A 544 23.76 2.21 1.61
N MET A 545 23.06 2.23 2.75
CA MET A 545 21.61 2.22 2.85
C MET A 545 21.13 3.45 3.59
N ASP A 546 20.26 4.24 2.97
CA ASP A 546 19.60 5.39 3.57
C ASP A 546 18.33 4.98 4.35
N PHE A 547 17.93 5.80 5.32
CA PHE A 547 16.72 5.53 6.11
C PHE A 547 15.94 6.79 6.48
N ASP A 548 14.61 6.66 6.56
CA ASP A 548 13.75 7.62 7.25
C ASP A 548 13.58 7.27 8.72
N TYR A 549 13.44 5.96 8.98
CA TYR A 549 13.32 5.37 10.30
C TYR A 549 14.37 4.28 10.47
N LEU A 550 15.08 4.29 11.60
CA LEU A 550 16.07 3.28 11.94
C LEU A 550 15.68 2.58 13.23
N VAL A 551 15.72 1.25 13.23
CA VAL A 551 15.57 0.43 14.44
C VAL A 551 16.90 -0.26 14.74
N LEU A 552 17.60 0.25 15.75
CA LEU A 552 18.81 -0.35 16.31
C LEU A 552 18.40 -1.54 17.18
N ALA A 553 18.64 -2.77 16.70
CA ALA A 553 18.32 -4.01 17.39
C ALA A 553 19.47 -5.04 17.32
N LEU A 554 20.72 -4.54 17.29
CA LEU A 554 21.94 -5.35 17.24
C LEU A 554 22.23 -6.10 18.56
N GLY A 555 21.51 -5.75 19.63
CA GLY A 555 21.60 -6.43 20.92
C GLY A 555 22.95 -6.24 21.60
N SER A 556 23.42 -7.30 22.24
CA SER A 556 24.59 -7.30 23.11
C SER A 556 25.56 -8.42 22.74
N VAL A 557 26.83 -8.26 23.12
CA VAL A 557 27.89 -9.26 23.02
C VAL A 557 28.37 -9.64 24.41
N THR A 558 29.01 -10.81 24.54
CA THR A 558 29.61 -11.23 25.81
C THR A 558 30.73 -10.27 26.17
N ASP A 559 30.76 -9.81 27.42
CA ASP A 559 31.86 -8.97 27.91
C ASP A 559 33.07 -9.84 28.23
N MET A 560 34.17 -9.61 27.51
CA MET A 560 35.44 -10.31 27.68
C MET A 560 36.54 -9.40 28.24
N SER A 561 36.24 -8.11 28.48
CA SER A 561 37.24 -7.10 28.82
C SER A 561 38.01 -7.39 30.10
N GLU A 562 37.37 -8.07 31.05
CA GLU A 562 37.94 -8.42 32.35
C GLU A 562 38.67 -9.78 32.38
N LEU A 563 38.67 -10.55 31.28
CA LEU A 563 39.25 -11.88 31.21
C LEU A 563 40.58 -11.90 30.47
N VAL A 564 41.66 -12.25 31.15
CA VAL A 564 42.96 -12.52 30.52
C VAL A 564 43.07 -14.00 30.18
N SER A 565 43.16 -14.34 28.89
CA SER A 565 43.33 -15.72 28.42
C SER A 565 44.64 -15.88 27.65
N THR A 566 45.47 -16.85 28.03
CA THR A 566 46.77 -17.14 27.39
C THR A 566 46.83 -18.56 26.81
N GLY A 567 45.74 -19.02 26.19
CA GLY A 567 45.67 -20.34 25.53
C GLY A 567 44.72 -21.37 26.17
N GLY A 568 43.77 -20.94 27.01
CA GLY A 568 42.76 -21.82 27.60
C GLY A 568 41.46 -21.95 26.78
N ASN A 569 40.74 -23.07 26.97
CA ASN A 569 39.44 -23.27 26.34
C ASN A 569 38.35 -22.45 27.05
N VAL A 570 38.10 -21.25 26.52
CA VAL A 570 37.04 -20.35 26.98
C VAL A 570 35.87 -20.41 26.01
N PHE A 571 34.70 -20.77 26.52
CA PHE A 571 33.47 -20.85 25.74
C PHE A 571 32.47 -19.82 26.21
N THR A 572 31.86 -19.07 25.30
CA THR A 572 30.72 -18.20 25.60
C THR A 572 29.41 -18.92 25.33
N LEU A 573 28.27 -18.32 25.65
CA LEU A 573 26.96 -18.82 25.21
C LEU A 573 26.06 -17.68 24.72
N LYS A 574 26.26 -17.27 23.47
CA LYS A 574 25.46 -16.24 22.80
C LYS A 574 24.95 -16.67 21.42
N THR A 575 25.69 -17.51 20.70
CA THR A 575 25.37 -17.96 19.34
C THR A 575 25.03 -19.45 19.28
N LEU A 576 24.51 -19.93 18.14
CA LEU A 576 24.36 -21.38 17.92
C LEU A 576 25.71 -22.10 17.83
N LEU A 577 26.72 -21.43 17.24
CA LEU A 577 28.07 -21.96 17.16
C LEU A 577 28.63 -22.20 18.57
N ASP A 578 28.47 -21.23 19.48
CA ASP A 578 28.86 -21.34 20.88
C ASP A 578 28.28 -22.61 21.53
N ALA A 579 26.98 -22.86 21.32
CA ALA A 579 26.30 -24.03 21.87
C ALA A 579 26.88 -25.35 21.31
N ILE A 580 27.18 -25.39 20.01
CA ILE A 580 27.82 -26.56 19.37
C ILE A 580 29.23 -26.76 19.92
N LEU A 581 30.02 -25.69 20.05
CA LEU A 581 31.39 -25.72 20.56
C LEU A 581 31.42 -26.22 22.01
N ILE A 582 30.54 -25.72 22.88
CA ILE A 582 30.42 -26.21 24.26
C ILE A 582 30.11 -27.71 24.28
N ARG A 583 29.09 -28.14 23.53
CA ARG A 583 28.68 -29.56 23.50
C ARG A 583 29.82 -30.46 23.02
N ASN A 584 30.45 -30.10 21.91
CA ASN A 584 31.57 -30.83 21.33
C ASN A 584 32.75 -30.89 22.29
N HIS A 585 33.05 -29.79 22.98
CA HIS A 585 34.12 -29.73 23.97
C HIS A 585 33.84 -30.64 25.15
N VAL A 586 32.62 -30.60 25.71
CA VAL A 586 32.24 -31.49 26.82
C VAL A 586 32.41 -32.96 26.40
N ILE A 587 31.94 -33.35 25.22
CA ILE A 587 32.11 -34.72 24.71
C ILE A 587 33.60 -35.05 24.51
N SER A 588 34.37 -34.16 23.90
CA SER A 588 35.82 -34.33 23.67
C SER A 588 36.60 -34.46 24.96
N VAL A 589 36.23 -33.71 26.01
CA VAL A 589 36.80 -33.83 27.35
C VAL A 589 36.55 -35.22 27.92
N PHE A 590 35.36 -35.79 27.76
CA PHE A 590 35.06 -37.16 28.19
C PHE A 590 35.85 -38.20 27.40
N GLU A 591 35.96 -38.05 26.08
CA GLU A 591 36.82 -38.92 25.25
C GLU A 591 38.28 -38.89 25.73
N ARG A 592 38.84 -37.70 25.94
CA ARG A 592 40.21 -37.55 26.47
C ARG A 592 40.34 -38.15 27.87
N ALA A 593 39.45 -37.80 28.79
CA ALA A 593 39.48 -38.28 30.16
C ALA A 593 39.38 -39.81 30.27
N SER A 594 38.73 -40.47 29.30
CA SER A 594 38.62 -41.92 29.25
C SER A 594 39.94 -42.64 28.90
N MET A 595 40.87 -41.92 28.25
CA MET A 595 42.20 -42.42 27.88
C MET A 595 43.23 -42.28 29.00
N HIS A 596 42.99 -41.39 29.97
CA HIS A 596 43.90 -41.17 31.10
C HIS A 596 43.49 -42.03 32.31
N ARG A 597 44.47 -42.71 32.92
CA ARG A 597 44.27 -43.50 34.15
C ARG A 597 44.67 -42.75 35.43
N GLU A 598 45.39 -41.64 35.31
CA GLU A 598 45.81 -40.85 36.46
C GLU A 598 44.64 -40.01 37.01
N PRO A 599 44.24 -40.16 38.29
CA PRO A 599 43.09 -39.44 38.86
C PRO A 599 43.23 -37.92 38.82
N ALA A 600 44.45 -37.39 38.97
CA ALA A 600 44.70 -35.95 38.95
C ALA A 600 44.44 -35.34 37.56
N GLN A 601 44.96 -35.97 36.50
CA GLN A 601 44.71 -35.55 35.11
C GLN A 601 43.24 -35.70 34.74
N GLN A 602 42.61 -36.81 35.13
CA GLN A 602 41.20 -37.05 34.87
C GLN A 602 40.33 -36.00 35.58
N ARG A 603 40.63 -35.66 36.84
CA ARG A 603 39.94 -34.62 37.59
C ARG A 603 40.12 -33.22 37.01
N GLN A 604 41.32 -32.89 36.52
CA GLN A 604 41.57 -31.62 35.84
C GLN A 604 40.72 -31.50 34.58
N LEU A 605 40.70 -32.52 33.72
CA LEU A 605 39.89 -32.52 32.49
C LEU A 605 38.39 -32.43 32.81
N LEU A 606 37.91 -33.18 33.80
CA LEU A 606 36.50 -33.27 34.20
C LEU A 606 36.06 -32.20 35.22
N THR A 607 36.89 -31.19 35.47
CA THR A 607 36.48 -29.99 36.20
C THR A 607 35.95 -28.97 35.20
N PHE A 608 34.66 -28.65 35.30
CA PHE A 608 33.97 -27.67 34.47
C PHE A 608 33.67 -26.42 35.30
N VAL A 609 34.19 -25.27 34.88
CA VAL A 609 33.93 -23.99 35.54
C VAL A 609 32.98 -23.14 34.70
N VAL A 610 31.90 -22.68 35.30
CA VAL A 610 30.95 -21.73 34.71
C VAL A 610 31.07 -20.41 35.47
N SER A 611 31.43 -19.33 34.78
CA SER A 611 31.55 -17.99 35.36
C SER A 611 30.29 -17.17 35.04
N GLY A 612 29.62 -16.66 36.07
CA GLY A 612 28.33 -15.98 36.03
C GLY A 612 27.18 -16.86 36.52
N ALA A 613 26.58 -16.53 37.65
CA ALA A 613 25.39 -17.18 38.22
C ALA A 613 24.09 -16.39 37.98
N GLY A 614 24.02 -15.66 36.87
CA GLY A 614 22.76 -15.17 36.31
C GLY A 614 21.86 -16.31 35.81
N TYR A 615 20.73 -15.97 35.19
CA TYR A 615 19.76 -16.95 34.66
C TYR A 615 20.44 -18.02 33.77
N VAL A 616 21.27 -17.57 32.81
CA VAL A 616 21.93 -18.43 31.84
C VAL A 616 22.92 -19.38 32.51
N GLY A 617 23.76 -18.90 33.43
CA GLY A 617 24.75 -19.74 34.09
C GLY A 617 24.13 -20.80 35.00
N VAL A 618 23.09 -20.44 35.75
CA VAL A 618 22.32 -21.42 36.56
C VAL A 618 21.67 -22.48 35.67
N GLN A 619 21.11 -22.09 34.54
CA GLN A 619 20.52 -23.02 33.58
C GLN A 619 21.59 -23.93 32.94
N LEU A 620 22.72 -23.36 32.51
CA LEU A 620 23.83 -24.11 31.92
C LEU A 620 24.40 -25.14 32.89
N VAL A 621 24.69 -24.74 34.14
CA VAL A 621 25.34 -25.63 35.11
C VAL A 621 24.43 -26.80 35.50
N THR A 622 23.12 -26.55 35.57
CA THR A 622 22.13 -27.61 35.83
C THR A 622 21.95 -28.54 34.63
N GLN A 623 21.95 -28.00 33.41
CA GLN A 623 21.88 -28.79 32.19
C GLN A 623 23.15 -29.61 31.92
N LEU A 624 24.32 -29.07 32.24
CA LEU A 624 25.60 -29.77 32.19
C LEU A 624 25.62 -30.92 33.18
N ARG A 625 25.16 -30.69 34.41
CA ARG A 625 25.03 -31.74 35.44
C ARG A 625 24.14 -32.90 34.99
N ASP A 626 23.03 -32.60 34.31
CA ASP A 626 22.14 -33.63 33.78
C ASP A 626 22.74 -34.34 32.56
N LEU A 627 23.40 -33.63 31.64
CA LEU A 627 24.13 -34.24 30.52
C LEU A 627 25.18 -35.24 31.03
N VAL A 628 26.03 -34.80 31.95
CA VAL A 628 27.14 -35.60 32.46
C VAL A 628 26.66 -36.87 33.14
N TYR A 629 25.79 -36.75 34.15
CA TYR A 629 25.47 -37.89 35.02
C TYR A 629 24.31 -38.75 34.52
N ARG A 630 23.43 -38.23 33.66
CA ARG A 630 22.33 -39.04 33.11
C ARG A 630 22.69 -39.65 31.75
N ASN A 631 23.56 -38.99 30.98
CA ASN A 631 23.79 -39.37 29.59
C ASN A 631 25.22 -39.82 29.31
N LEU A 632 26.25 -39.10 29.75
CA LEU A 632 27.64 -39.45 29.41
C LEU A 632 28.21 -40.55 30.29
N ILE A 633 28.06 -40.45 31.61
CA ILE A 633 28.75 -41.35 32.56
C ILE A 633 28.43 -42.84 32.37
N ARG A 634 27.23 -43.15 31.87
CA ARG A 634 26.79 -44.53 31.56
C ARG A 634 27.59 -45.18 30.41
N PHE A 635 28.21 -44.39 29.54
CA PHE A 635 28.99 -44.86 28.41
C PHE A 635 30.51 -44.89 28.68
N TYR A 636 31.02 -43.97 29.51
CA TYR A 636 32.44 -43.89 29.85
C TYR A 636 32.78 -44.60 31.17
N LYS A 637 32.79 -45.94 31.16
CA LYS A 637 33.01 -46.77 32.36
C LYS A 637 34.37 -46.61 33.05
N THR A 638 35.37 -46.04 32.35
CA THR A 638 36.73 -45.81 32.88
C THR A 638 36.85 -44.51 33.68
N ILE A 639 35.82 -43.67 33.68
CA ILE A 639 35.80 -42.41 34.41
C ILE A 639 35.27 -42.65 35.82
N ASP A 640 36.02 -42.21 36.84
CA ASP A 640 35.53 -42.17 38.21
C ASP A 640 34.55 -40.99 38.37
N PRO A 641 33.27 -41.24 38.75
CA PRO A 641 32.31 -40.18 39.02
C PRO A 641 32.76 -39.14 40.06
N ALA A 642 33.67 -39.50 40.97
CA ALA A 642 34.22 -38.60 41.98
C ALA A 642 35.23 -37.58 41.41
N SER A 643 35.78 -37.84 40.23
CA SER A 643 36.70 -36.92 39.52
C SER A 643 35.96 -35.75 38.85
N ILE A 644 34.64 -35.86 38.67
CA ILE A 644 33.82 -34.85 38.00
C ILE A 644 33.51 -33.71 38.98
N ARG A 645 33.86 -32.48 38.58
CA ARG A 645 33.54 -31.28 39.35
C ARG A 645 32.86 -30.25 38.47
N ILE A 646 31.81 -29.63 39.00
CA ILE A 646 31.10 -28.56 38.32
C ILE A 646 31.06 -27.36 39.27
N VAL A 647 31.75 -26.30 38.90
CA VAL A 647 31.93 -25.09 39.72
C VAL A 647 31.20 -23.92 39.06
N LEU A 648 30.31 -23.27 39.78
CA LEU A 648 29.64 -22.04 39.38
C LEU A 648 30.24 -20.87 40.17
N VAL A 649 30.87 -19.94 39.47
CA VAL A 649 31.56 -18.77 40.03
C VAL A 649 30.72 -17.52 39.79
N GLU A 650 30.55 -16.68 40.81
CA GLU A 650 29.74 -15.45 40.74
C GLU A 650 30.39 -14.35 41.59
N VAL A 651 30.49 -13.15 40.99
CA VAL A 651 31.05 -11.96 41.64
C VAL A 651 30.10 -11.43 42.71
N GLU A 652 28.80 -11.54 42.46
CA GLU A 652 27.77 -11.11 43.38
C GLU A 652 27.66 -11.99 44.64
N SER A 653 27.06 -11.41 45.67
CA SER A 653 26.76 -12.13 46.93
C SER A 653 25.55 -13.08 46.84
N LYS A 654 24.89 -13.15 45.67
CA LYS A 654 23.68 -13.94 45.43
C LYS A 654 23.68 -14.48 44.01
N ILE A 655 23.16 -15.69 43.85
CA ILE A 655 22.82 -16.22 42.52
C ILE A 655 21.56 -15.54 42.00
N VAL A 656 21.49 -15.30 40.69
CA VAL A 656 20.38 -14.64 39.98
C VAL A 656 19.87 -13.44 40.78
N ALA A 657 20.69 -12.40 40.94
CA ALA A 657 20.42 -11.28 41.86
C ALA A 657 19.04 -10.62 41.68
N GLU A 658 18.51 -10.64 40.45
CA GLU A 658 17.19 -10.14 40.10
C GLU A 658 16.01 -11.00 40.59
N LEU A 659 16.27 -12.26 40.96
CA LEU A 659 15.25 -13.23 41.32
C LEU A 659 14.72 -12.97 42.73
N HIS A 660 13.41 -13.18 42.94
CA HIS A 660 12.83 -13.10 44.29
C HIS A 660 13.63 -13.94 45.32
N THR A 661 13.96 -13.34 46.46
CA THR A 661 14.83 -13.91 47.51
C THR A 661 14.52 -15.37 47.86
N LYS A 662 13.24 -15.70 48.09
CA LYS A 662 12.80 -17.09 48.37
C LYS A 662 13.04 -18.07 47.22
N LEU A 663 12.93 -17.63 45.96
CA LEU A 663 13.26 -18.47 44.81
C LEU A 663 14.78 -18.67 44.72
N GLY A 664 15.57 -17.59 44.89
CA GLY A 664 17.03 -17.66 44.90
C GLY A 664 17.55 -18.63 45.97
N ALA A 665 16.99 -18.59 47.18
CA ALA A 665 17.34 -19.54 48.25
C ALA A 665 17.01 -21.00 47.87
N TYR A 666 15.87 -21.25 47.22
CA TYR A 666 15.53 -22.59 46.72
C TYR A 666 16.49 -23.06 45.63
N VAL A 667 16.84 -22.19 44.68
CA VAL A 667 17.81 -22.49 43.61
C VAL A 667 19.16 -22.85 44.23
N MET A 668 19.67 -22.04 45.15
CA MET A 668 20.96 -22.27 45.81
C MET A 668 21.00 -23.63 46.51
N LYS A 669 19.98 -23.91 47.34
CA LYS A 669 19.85 -25.20 48.04
C LYS A 669 19.75 -26.37 47.06
N ARG A 670 19.14 -26.16 45.88
CA ARG A 670 19.06 -27.20 44.84
C ARG A 670 20.42 -27.44 44.19
N LEU A 671 21.15 -26.40 43.80
CA LEU A 671 22.48 -26.50 43.18
C LEU A 671 23.45 -27.26 44.10
N GLN A 672 23.49 -26.89 45.37
CA GLN A 672 24.31 -27.58 46.38
C GLN A 672 23.90 -29.05 46.54
N ARG A 673 22.60 -29.34 46.61
CA ARG A 673 22.09 -30.72 46.75
C ARG A 673 22.44 -31.61 45.55
N ILE A 674 22.60 -31.06 44.34
CA ILE A 674 22.99 -31.83 43.16
C ILE A 674 24.50 -31.84 42.93
N GLY A 675 25.29 -31.39 43.91
CA GLY A 675 26.75 -31.47 43.86
C GLY A 675 27.43 -30.40 43.00
N ILE A 676 26.76 -29.26 42.76
CA ILE A 676 27.36 -28.11 42.09
C ILE A 676 28.02 -27.22 43.15
N GLU A 677 29.31 -26.97 42.99
CA GLU A 677 30.07 -26.07 43.86
C GLU A 677 29.76 -24.61 43.48
N VAL A 678 29.08 -23.86 44.36
CA VAL A 678 28.77 -22.45 44.10
C VAL A 678 29.74 -21.56 44.87
N ARG A 679 30.49 -20.72 44.16
CA ARG A 679 31.46 -19.76 44.69
C ARG A 679 30.95 -18.34 44.46
N LEU A 680 30.42 -17.73 45.52
CA LEU A 680 29.95 -16.34 45.52
C LEU A 680 31.08 -15.40 45.92
N ARG A 681 30.99 -14.11 45.55
CA ARG A 681 32.09 -13.14 45.76
C ARG A 681 33.41 -13.63 45.18
N SER A 682 33.32 -14.30 44.03
CA SER A 682 34.43 -14.94 43.35
C SER A 682 34.42 -14.53 41.89
N ARG A 683 35.57 -14.11 41.39
CA ARG A 683 35.78 -13.65 40.01
C ARG A 683 36.89 -14.48 39.38
N VAL A 684 36.66 -15.02 38.19
CA VAL A 684 37.74 -15.63 37.39
C VAL A 684 38.53 -14.50 36.72
N THR A 685 39.84 -14.47 36.92
CA THR A 685 40.73 -13.37 36.49
C THR A 685 41.67 -13.74 35.37
N ARG A 686 42.18 -14.98 35.37
CA ARG A 686 43.10 -15.50 34.35
C ARG A 686 42.80 -16.94 33.98
N VAL A 687 43.08 -17.30 32.73
CA VAL A 687 42.87 -18.66 32.21
C VAL A 687 44.08 -19.10 31.39
N TRP A 688 44.58 -20.29 31.73
CA TRP A 688 45.60 -21.04 30.99
C TRP A 688 44.97 -22.33 30.41
N GLU A 689 45.77 -23.15 29.74
CA GLU A 689 45.31 -24.39 29.09
C GLU A 689 44.80 -25.46 30.09
N ASP A 690 45.42 -25.52 31.26
CA ASP A 690 45.27 -26.58 32.26
C ASP A 690 44.66 -26.10 33.60
N ARG A 691 44.51 -24.78 33.78
CA ARG A 691 44.07 -24.16 35.03
C ARG A 691 43.48 -22.77 34.82
N LEU A 692 42.73 -22.30 35.81
CA LEU A 692 42.28 -20.90 35.91
C LEU A 692 42.52 -20.31 37.29
N GLU A 693 42.50 -18.99 37.37
CA GLU A 693 42.67 -18.22 38.59
C GLU A 693 41.36 -17.56 39.03
N ILE A 694 41.01 -17.71 40.31
CA ILE A 694 39.89 -17.05 40.97
C ILE A 694 40.42 -16.03 41.99
N ASN A 695 39.88 -14.81 41.97
CA ASN A 695 40.19 -13.72 42.89
C ASN A 695 41.69 -13.36 42.96
N ASN A 696 42.44 -13.54 41.86
CA ASN A 696 43.90 -13.34 41.80
C ASN A 696 44.70 -14.16 42.84
N LYS A 697 44.15 -15.30 43.30
CA LYS A 697 44.75 -16.08 44.40
C LYS A 697 44.58 -17.58 44.22
N GLU A 698 43.35 -18.05 44.04
CA GLU A 698 43.04 -19.49 44.01
C GLU A 698 43.25 -20.04 42.60
N ILE A 699 44.10 -21.06 42.46
CA ILE A 699 44.29 -21.78 41.20
C ILE A 699 43.41 -23.02 41.19
N VAL A 700 42.55 -23.14 40.18
CA VAL A 700 41.66 -24.28 39.96
C VAL A 700 42.13 -25.03 38.71
N PRO A 701 42.59 -26.30 38.82
CA PRO A 701 42.90 -27.13 37.66
C PRO A 701 41.64 -27.40 36.84
N THR A 702 41.65 -26.99 35.57
CA THR A 702 40.53 -27.17 34.64
C THR A 702 40.98 -26.86 33.23
N SER A 703 40.44 -27.60 32.26
CA SER A 703 40.57 -27.28 30.84
C SER A 703 39.28 -26.74 30.23
N THR A 704 38.31 -26.31 31.05
CA THR A 704 37.00 -25.82 30.59
C THR A 704 36.50 -24.64 31.40
N LEU A 705 36.42 -23.48 30.75
CA LEU A 705 35.70 -22.32 31.25
C LEU A 705 34.52 -21.99 30.34
N ILE A 706 33.31 -21.97 30.89
CA ILE A 706 32.13 -21.42 30.23
C ILE A 706 31.86 -20.04 30.82
N TRP A 707 32.08 -18.99 30.03
CA TRP A 707 32.04 -17.59 30.42
C TRP A 707 30.70 -16.93 30.06
N VAL A 708 29.88 -16.65 31.08
CA VAL A 708 28.58 -15.99 30.98
C VAL A 708 28.30 -14.93 32.09
N PRO A 709 29.29 -14.14 32.56
CA PRO A 709 29.09 -13.24 33.71
C PRO A 709 28.31 -11.96 33.37
N GLY A 710 28.23 -11.56 32.10
CA GLY A 710 27.57 -10.33 31.69
C GLY A 710 27.63 -10.08 30.19
N VAL A 711 26.96 -9.02 29.76
CA VAL A 711 26.92 -8.60 28.36
C VAL A 711 27.07 -7.09 28.26
N VAL A 712 27.75 -6.63 27.21
CA VAL A 712 27.86 -5.22 26.83
C VAL A 712 27.15 -4.99 25.50
N ALA A 713 26.79 -3.76 25.19
CA ALA A 713 26.18 -3.43 23.91
C ALA A 713 27.09 -3.85 22.74
N ASN A 714 26.48 -4.17 21.60
CA ASN A 714 27.24 -4.47 20.37
C ASN A 714 28.24 -3.33 20.05
N PRO A 715 29.48 -3.62 19.60
CA PRO A 715 30.47 -2.58 19.29
C PRO A 715 29.97 -1.48 18.35
N ARG A 716 29.17 -1.83 17.34
CA ARG A 716 28.58 -0.84 16.40
C ARG A 716 27.59 0.11 17.06
N ILE A 717 27.01 -0.28 18.20
CA ILE A 717 26.18 0.58 19.04
C ILE A 717 27.07 1.44 19.95
N ALA A 718 28.10 0.84 20.55
CA ALA A 718 29.03 1.55 21.43
C ALA A 718 29.81 2.67 20.71
N GLU A 719 30.05 2.53 19.40
CA GLU A 719 30.70 3.52 18.52
C GLU A 719 29.83 4.75 18.21
N LEU A 720 28.51 4.72 18.46
CA LEU A 720 27.60 5.81 18.08
C LEU A 720 27.86 7.09 18.89
N ASP A 721 27.88 8.26 18.26
CA ASP A 721 27.99 9.56 18.93
C ASP A 721 26.64 10.00 19.55
N VAL A 722 26.22 9.29 20.59
CA VAL A 722 24.97 9.51 21.36
C VAL A 722 25.21 9.24 22.84
N GLU A 723 24.33 9.74 23.71
CA GLU A 723 24.39 9.41 25.14
C GLU A 723 24.19 7.90 25.36
N LYS A 724 25.11 7.31 26.14
CA LYS A 724 25.15 5.88 26.45
C LYS A 724 25.45 5.67 27.92
N ASP A 725 25.09 4.50 28.44
CA ASP A 725 25.50 4.08 29.77
C ASP A 725 26.88 3.40 29.77
N ASN A 726 27.35 3.00 30.96
CA ASN A 726 28.64 2.36 31.15
C ASN A 726 28.79 1.00 30.43
N LEU A 727 27.68 0.40 29.97
CA LEU A 727 27.69 -0.85 29.20
C LEU A 727 27.57 -0.60 27.69
N GLY A 728 27.64 0.67 27.26
CA GLY A 728 27.53 1.09 25.86
C GLY A 728 26.10 1.09 25.31
N ARG A 729 25.08 0.94 26.15
CA ARG A 729 23.67 0.93 25.72
C ARG A 729 23.18 2.35 25.50
N VAL A 730 22.46 2.58 24.40
CA VAL A 730 21.97 3.91 24.01
C VAL A 730 20.84 4.34 24.94
N LEU A 731 20.94 5.53 25.54
CA LEU A 731 19.85 6.11 26.33
C LEU A 731 18.68 6.44 25.40
N VAL A 732 17.48 5.97 25.76
CA VAL A 732 16.25 6.22 25.00
C VAL A 732 15.23 6.97 25.83
N ASN A 733 14.41 7.78 25.16
CA ASN A 733 13.30 8.49 25.80
C ASN A 733 12.10 7.56 26.07
N GLU A 734 11.01 8.12 26.61
CA GLU A 734 9.78 7.38 26.92
C GLU A 734 9.15 6.65 25.72
N TYR A 735 9.48 7.07 24.48
CA TYR A 735 8.98 6.49 23.24
C TYR A 735 9.91 5.45 22.61
N MET A 736 11.00 5.08 23.29
CA MET A 736 12.10 4.23 22.80
C MET A 736 12.93 4.86 21.68
N GLU A 737 12.87 6.18 21.53
CA GLU A 737 13.60 6.95 20.53
C GLU A 737 14.90 7.51 21.12
N VAL A 738 15.94 7.60 20.29
CA VAL A 738 17.24 8.14 20.68
C VAL A 738 17.15 9.67 20.76
N PRO A 739 17.43 10.29 21.92
CA PRO A 739 17.39 11.75 22.07
C PRO A 739 18.25 12.46 21.02
N GLY A 740 17.72 13.53 20.42
CA GLY A 740 18.40 14.29 19.36
C GLY A 740 18.32 13.69 17.96
N PHE A 741 17.79 12.47 17.79
CA PHE A 741 17.68 11.80 16.48
C PHE A 741 16.25 11.31 16.20
N PRO A 742 15.35 12.19 15.71
CA PRO A 742 13.98 11.82 15.38
C PRO A 742 13.90 10.67 14.37
N GLY A 743 13.04 9.70 14.64
CA GLY A 743 12.86 8.51 13.80
C GLY A 743 13.90 7.41 14.02
N VAL A 744 14.86 7.59 14.93
CA VAL A 744 15.85 6.57 15.32
C VAL A 744 15.45 5.95 16.64
N TYR A 745 15.26 4.64 16.64
CA TYR A 745 14.81 3.86 17.79
C TYR A 745 15.85 2.84 18.20
N ALA A 746 16.00 2.58 19.49
CA ALA A 746 16.81 1.47 20.01
C ALA A 746 15.95 0.51 20.84
N VAL A 747 16.18 -0.80 20.68
CA VAL A 747 15.34 -1.84 21.29
C VAL A 747 16.14 -3.07 21.73
N GLY A 748 15.74 -3.64 22.86
CA GLY A 748 16.39 -4.81 23.46
C GLY A 748 17.68 -4.43 24.17
N ASP A 749 18.65 -5.34 24.18
CA ASP A 749 19.86 -5.22 25.00
C ASP A 749 20.77 -4.04 24.62
N CYS A 750 20.58 -3.42 23.44
CA CYS A 750 21.33 -2.23 23.03
C CYS A 750 20.70 -0.90 23.50
N ALA A 751 19.54 -0.94 24.16
CA ALA A 751 18.84 0.24 24.65
C ALA A 751 18.85 0.31 26.18
N HIS A 752 19.09 1.50 26.71
CA HIS A 752 18.95 1.86 28.11
C HIS A 752 17.66 2.65 28.29
N PHE A 753 16.65 2.04 28.91
CA PHE A 753 15.42 2.71 29.30
C PHE A 753 15.32 2.74 30.82
N GLU A 754 15.28 3.93 31.38
CA GLU A 754 15.07 4.15 32.81
C GLU A 754 13.57 4.14 33.13
N ASN A 755 13.15 3.32 34.08
CA ASN A 755 11.75 3.27 34.47
C ASN A 755 11.37 4.53 35.27
N PRO A 756 10.44 5.38 34.78
CA PRO A 756 10.10 6.65 35.44
C PRO A 756 9.56 6.50 36.86
N ARG A 757 9.04 5.31 37.22
CA ARG A 757 8.51 5.05 38.57
C ARG A 757 9.57 4.67 39.58
N SER A 758 10.67 4.05 39.15
CA SER A 758 11.69 3.51 40.05
C SER A 758 13.05 4.19 39.90
N GLY A 759 13.25 5.00 38.86
CA GLY A 759 14.56 5.60 38.54
C GLY A 759 15.65 4.57 38.26
N GLN A 760 15.26 3.35 37.86
CA GLN A 760 16.18 2.24 37.64
C GLN A 760 16.09 1.73 36.20
N PRO A 761 17.22 1.31 35.62
CA PRO A 761 17.24 0.74 34.28
C PRO A 761 16.46 -0.57 34.23
N ILE A 762 15.72 -0.77 33.15
CA ILE A 762 14.99 -2.02 32.94
C ILE A 762 15.98 -3.15 32.58
N PRO A 763 15.82 -4.36 33.16
CA PRO A 763 16.66 -5.50 32.82
C PRO A 763 16.58 -5.89 31.32
N PRO A 764 17.73 -6.18 30.67
CA PRO A 764 17.80 -6.60 29.27
C PRO A 764 17.31 -8.04 29.13
N ARG A 765 16.01 -8.21 28.90
CA ARG A 765 15.35 -9.52 28.78
C ARG A 765 14.60 -9.65 27.47
N ALA A 766 14.48 -10.87 26.95
CA ALA A 766 13.78 -11.15 25.69
C ALA A 766 12.33 -10.62 25.68
N HIS A 767 11.58 -10.76 26.79
CA HIS A 767 10.21 -10.24 26.87
C HIS A 767 10.15 -8.70 26.91
N THR A 768 11.16 -8.06 27.49
CA THR A 768 11.34 -6.61 27.46
C THR A 768 11.54 -6.16 26.01
N ALA A 769 12.47 -6.80 25.30
CA ALA A 769 12.75 -6.51 23.89
C ALA A 769 11.50 -6.67 23.00
N VAL A 770 10.70 -7.73 23.19
CA VAL A 770 9.45 -7.95 22.44
C VAL A 770 8.43 -6.84 22.71
N ARG A 771 8.31 -6.36 23.95
CA ARG A 771 7.38 -5.29 24.30
C ARG A 771 7.84 -3.92 23.81
N GLN A 772 9.13 -3.63 23.94
CA GLN A 772 9.75 -2.44 23.37
C GLN A 772 9.56 -2.43 21.85
N ALA A 773 9.81 -3.56 21.17
CA ALA A 773 9.60 -3.71 19.73
C ALA A 773 8.16 -3.43 19.28
N ARG A 774 7.17 -3.84 20.09
CA ARG A 774 5.76 -3.51 19.85
C ARG A 774 5.50 -2.00 19.93
N ILE A 775 6.10 -1.31 20.90
CA ILE A 775 5.99 0.15 21.04
C ILE A 775 6.71 0.87 19.92
N VAL A 776 7.94 0.47 19.57
CA VAL A 776 8.69 1.03 18.44
C VAL A 776 7.91 0.89 17.13
N ALA A 777 7.39 -0.30 16.84
CA ALA A 777 6.56 -0.49 15.65
C ALA A 777 5.28 0.36 15.69
N HIS A 778 4.66 0.53 16.87
CA HIS A 778 3.51 1.42 17.03
C HIS A 778 3.89 2.89 16.77
N ASN A 779 4.99 3.37 17.33
CA ASN A 779 5.43 4.75 17.24
C ASN A 779 5.91 5.11 15.83
N ILE A 780 6.62 4.21 15.14
CA ILE A 780 6.92 4.34 13.71
C ILE A 780 5.63 4.48 12.91
N LEU A 781 4.63 3.63 13.16
CA LEU A 781 3.34 3.72 12.48
C LEU A 781 2.53 4.96 12.87
N ALA A 782 2.67 5.44 14.10
CA ALA A 782 2.02 6.66 14.56
C ALA A 782 2.61 7.86 13.81
N GLU A 783 3.94 7.98 13.74
CA GLU A 783 4.63 9.01 12.96
C GLU A 783 4.29 8.92 11.47
N LEU A 784 4.38 7.72 10.88
CA LEU A 784 3.99 7.48 9.48
C LEU A 784 2.53 7.86 9.18
N ARG A 785 1.66 7.95 10.19
CA ARG A 785 0.24 8.25 10.06
C ARG A 785 -0.14 9.62 10.64
N GLY A 786 0.83 10.40 11.13
CA GLY A 786 0.60 11.70 11.78
C GLY A 786 -0.25 11.59 13.05
N ARG A 787 -0.01 10.55 13.86
CA ARG A 787 -0.65 10.32 15.17
C ARG A 787 0.36 10.45 16.30
N ASP A 788 -0.15 10.66 17.51
CA ASP A 788 0.69 10.76 18.70
C ASP A 788 1.38 9.43 19.04
N LYS A 789 2.65 9.53 19.46
CA LYS A 789 3.43 8.39 19.96
C LYS A 789 2.86 7.88 21.27
N GLN A 790 3.02 6.59 21.53
CA GLN A 790 2.68 5.96 22.80
C GLN A 790 3.93 5.74 23.65
N PRO A 791 3.91 6.15 24.94
CA PRO A 791 5.03 5.91 25.83
C PRO A 791 5.12 4.43 26.21
N TYR A 792 6.35 3.93 26.31
CA TYR A 792 6.64 2.61 26.82
C TYR A 792 6.38 2.56 28.32
N ARG A 793 5.57 1.58 28.74
CA ARG A 793 5.30 1.32 30.16
C ARG A 793 5.80 -0.06 30.52
N TYR A 794 6.80 -0.09 31.38
CA TYR A 794 7.29 -1.33 31.95
C TYR A 794 6.22 -1.98 32.84
N ALA A 795 6.08 -3.29 32.70
CA ALA A 795 5.27 -4.09 33.60
C ALA A 795 6.07 -5.35 33.94
N ASP A 796 6.35 -5.54 35.21
CA ASP A 796 7.06 -6.71 35.70
C ASP A 796 6.31 -7.99 35.27
N PHE A 797 7.06 -8.97 34.77
CA PHE A 797 6.52 -10.23 34.27
C PHE A 797 7.00 -11.37 35.15
N GLY A 798 6.28 -12.50 35.09
CA GLY A 798 6.63 -13.67 35.87
C GLY A 798 8.07 -14.16 35.62
N GLU A 799 8.68 -14.68 36.69
CA GLU A 799 10.03 -15.20 36.70
C GLU A 799 9.98 -16.71 36.52
N VAL A 800 10.68 -17.25 35.52
CA VAL A 800 10.76 -18.70 35.32
C VAL A 800 12.18 -19.11 35.01
N VAL A 801 12.73 -20.06 35.78
CA VAL A 801 14.09 -20.55 35.61
C VAL A 801 14.08 -22.06 35.62
N SER A 802 14.62 -22.67 34.55
CA SER A 802 14.82 -24.11 34.48
C SER A 802 16.01 -24.51 35.37
N LEU A 803 15.89 -25.65 36.06
CA LEU A 803 16.91 -26.22 36.94
C LEU A 803 17.19 -27.67 36.51
N GLY A 804 17.55 -27.82 35.23
CA GLY A 804 17.75 -29.11 34.55
C GLY A 804 16.47 -29.73 34.01
N ASP A 805 16.51 -31.03 33.76
CA ASP A 805 15.45 -31.80 33.10
C ASP A 805 14.13 -31.84 33.90
N THR A 806 14.22 -31.84 35.24
CA THR A 806 13.11 -32.27 36.10
C THR A 806 12.49 -31.18 36.96
N LYS A 807 13.17 -30.05 37.15
CA LYS A 807 12.73 -29.01 38.09
C LYS A 807 12.87 -27.63 37.48
N ALA A 808 11.99 -26.73 37.90
CA ALA A 808 12.11 -25.30 37.65
C ALA A 808 11.66 -24.51 38.88
N VAL A 809 11.83 -23.20 38.82
CA VAL A 809 11.15 -22.24 39.68
C VAL A 809 10.28 -21.33 38.84
N PHE A 810 9.09 -21.03 39.32
CA PHE A 810 8.12 -20.16 38.65
C PHE A 810 7.54 -19.19 39.67
N ARG A 811 7.43 -17.92 39.30
CA ARG A 811 6.65 -16.92 40.01
C ARG A 811 5.86 -16.10 39.01
N PHE A 812 4.60 -15.88 39.32
CA PHE A 812 3.77 -14.90 38.62
C PHE A 812 2.89 -14.19 39.63
N ARG A 813 3.07 -12.87 39.75
CA ARG A 813 2.44 -12.06 40.82
C ARG A 813 2.76 -12.66 42.21
N GLY A 814 1.75 -13.00 43.00
CA GLY A 814 1.90 -13.62 44.32
C GLY A 814 2.09 -15.14 44.31
N LEU A 815 1.83 -15.81 43.19
CA LEU A 815 1.95 -17.27 43.07
C LEU A 815 3.41 -17.67 42.90
N ARG A 816 3.86 -18.67 43.67
CA ARG A 816 5.21 -19.25 43.60
C ARG A 816 5.11 -20.75 43.53
N LEU A 817 5.72 -21.35 42.52
CA LEU A 817 5.75 -22.79 42.30
C LEU A 817 7.20 -23.25 42.15
N TYR A 818 7.46 -24.47 42.63
CA TYR A 818 8.80 -25.04 42.69
C TYR A 818 8.78 -26.48 42.17
N GLY A 819 9.91 -26.94 41.64
CA GLY A 819 10.10 -28.34 41.29
C GLY A 819 9.38 -28.74 40.00
N PHE A 820 8.77 -29.92 40.00
CA PHE A 820 8.23 -30.55 38.79
C PHE A 820 7.01 -29.81 38.22
N LEU A 821 6.09 -29.33 39.06
CA LEU A 821 4.94 -28.54 38.59
C LEU A 821 5.39 -27.23 37.91
N ALA A 822 6.40 -26.56 38.46
CA ALA A 822 7.00 -25.40 37.82
C ALA A 822 7.68 -25.77 36.49
N ARG A 823 8.24 -26.98 36.38
CA ARG A 823 8.86 -27.48 35.14
C ARG A 823 7.85 -27.71 34.03
N LEU A 824 6.67 -28.24 34.35
CA LEU A 824 5.57 -28.38 33.39
C LEU A 824 5.09 -27.02 32.87
N ILE A 825 4.95 -26.04 33.76
CA ILE A 825 4.61 -24.66 33.37
C ILE A 825 5.70 -24.07 32.47
N TRP A 826 6.98 -24.29 32.78
CA TRP A 826 8.08 -23.85 31.94
C TRP A 826 7.99 -24.47 30.54
N PHE A 827 7.75 -25.78 30.42
CA PHE A 827 7.58 -26.46 29.11
C PHE A 827 6.42 -25.88 28.31
N GLY A 828 5.26 -25.72 28.94
CA GLY A 828 4.07 -25.14 28.30
C GLY A 828 4.31 -23.69 27.87
N ALA A 829 4.88 -22.86 28.73
CA ALA A 829 5.16 -21.46 28.42
C ALA A 829 6.18 -21.31 27.29
N TYR A 830 7.33 -22.00 27.36
CA TYR A 830 8.39 -21.86 26.38
C TYR A 830 8.02 -22.46 25.02
N SER A 831 7.28 -23.57 24.98
CA SER A 831 6.75 -24.10 23.71
C SER A 831 5.78 -23.12 23.03
N LEU A 832 4.96 -22.39 23.79
CA LEU A 832 4.06 -21.38 23.21
C LEU A 832 4.81 -20.12 22.75
N LEU A 833 5.89 -19.73 23.45
CA LEU A 833 6.70 -18.55 23.13
C LEU A 833 7.61 -18.73 21.91
N VAL A 834 8.00 -19.97 21.57
CA VAL A 834 8.81 -20.25 20.37
C VAL A 834 8.07 -19.79 19.11
N THR A 835 8.81 -19.18 18.18
CA THR A 835 8.27 -18.67 16.92
C THR A 835 8.05 -19.81 15.92
N GLY A 836 6.81 -19.94 15.42
CA GLY A 836 6.45 -20.84 14.32
C GLY A 836 6.03 -22.25 14.78
N SER A 837 4.85 -22.70 14.34
CA SER A 837 4.25 -23.97 14.78
C SER A 837 5.15 -25.19 14.53
N TYR A 838 5.91 -25.18 13.44
CA TYR A 838 6.85 -26.25 13.10
C TYR A 838 7.94 -26.44 14.15
N ASN A 839 8.62 -25.35 14.54
CA ASN A 839 9.65 -25.38 15.56
C ASN A 839 9.08 -25.78 16.93
N ARG A 840 7.85 -25.35 17.26
CA ARG A 840 7.17 -25.73 18.51
C ARG A 840 6.99 -27.23 18.64
N ILE A 841 6.48 -27.87 17.59
CA ILE A 841 6.26 -29.32 17.57
C ILE A 841 7.60 -30.05 17.70
N ARG A 842 8.62 -29.61 16.97
CA ARG A 842 9.95 -30.21 17.03
C ARG A 842 10.61 -30.10 18.41
N ILE A 843 10.52 -28.95 19.07
CA ILE A 843 11.05 -28.79 20.44
C ILE A 843 10.29 -29.68 21.44
N LEU A 844 8.97 -29.80 21.30
CA LEU A 844 8.18 -30.72 22.14
C LEU A 844 8.62 -32.18 21.91
N MET A 845 8.90 -32.56 20.66
CA MET A 845 9.43 -33.88 20.33
C MET A 845 10.85 -34.08 20.85
N ASP A 846 11.74 -33.10 20.75
CA ASP A 846 13.09 -33.19 21.31
C ASP A 846 13.06 -33.41 22.81
N TRP A 847 12.20 -32.68 23.53
CA TRP A 847 12.04 -32.86 24.96
C TRP A 847 11.47 -34.23 25.31
N LEU A 848 10.49 -34.73 24.56
CA LEU A 848 9.92 -36.06 24.75
C LEU A 848 10.98 -37.15 24.49
N LEU A 849 11.67 -37.08 23.35
CA LEU A 849 12.70 -38.04 22.96
C LEU A 849 13.89 -37.98 23.91
N SER A 850 14.35 -36.79 24.30
CA SER A 850 15.42 -36.61 25.28
C SER A 850 15.04 -37.17 26.65
N PHE A 851 13.77 -37.08 27.03
CA PHE A 851 13.27 -37.66 28.27
C PHE A 851 13.21 -39.19 28.22
N VAL A 852 12.81 -39.78 27.09
CA VAL A 852 12.63 -41.24 26.94
C VAL A 852 13.95 -41.95 26.61
N PHE A 853 14.73 -41.44 25.67
CA PHE A 853 15.93 -42.08 25.12
C PHE A 853 17.24 -41.47 25.66
N GLY A 854 17.17 -40.34 26.35
CA GLY A 854 18.33 -39.53 26.71
C GLY A 854 18.74 -38.59 25.57
N ARG A 855 19.75 -37.76 25.85
CA ARG A 855 20.24 -36.73 24.93
C ARG A 855 21.18 -37.29 23.88
N ASP A 856 21.23 -36.64 22.73
CA ASP A 856 22.21 -36.96 21.70
C ASP A 856 23.62 -36.56 22.16
N THR A 857 24.57 -37.49 22.12
CA THR A 857 25.98 -37.30 22.50
C THR A 857 26.94 -37.39 21.31
N THR A 858 26.43 -37.25 20.09
CA THR A 858 27.24 -37.28 18.86
C THR A 858 28.14 -36.04 18.77
N PHE A 859 29.44 -36.29 18.54
CA PHE A 859 30.42 -35.25 18.26
C PHE A 859 30.32 -34.77 16.80
N LEU A 860 30.22 -33.45 16.59
CA LEU A 860 30.16 -32.88 15.24
C LEU A 860 31.52 -32.29 14.84
N LYS A 861 32.19 -32.88 13.85
CA LYS A 861 33.44 -32.32 13.31
C LYS A 861 33.14 -31.08 12.47
N LEU A 862 33.39 -29.89 13.02
CA LEU A 862 33.33 -28.64 12.28
C LEU A 862 34.65 -28.49 11.48
N LYS A 863 34.57 -28.14 10.19
CA LYS A 863 35.75 -27.66 9.46
C LYS A 863 36.03 -26.24 9.94
N ASN A 864 37.26 -26.00 10.37
CA ASN A 864 37.77 -24.64 10.59
C ASN A 864 37.87 -23.90 9.26
#